data_AF-A0A812ZY99-F1
#
_entry.id   AF-A0A812ZY99-F1
#
_cell.length_a   1.000
_cell.length_b   1.000
_cell.length_c   1.000
_cell.angle_alpha   90.00
_cell.angle_beta   90.00
_cell.angle_gamma   90.00
#
_symmetry.space_group_name_H-M   'P 1'
#
loop_
_entity.id
_entity.type
_entity.pdbx_description
1 polymer ?
#
loop_
_entity_poly.entity_id
_entity_poly.type
_entity_poly.pdbx_seq_one_letter_code
_entity_poly.pdbx_strand_id
1 'polypeptide(L)'
;MTLPGRRKSSDSGPASPKRKIHESKTEYGRDPAKAMDHLRQFLISAAGSVLRAWVEYLDENNDQRISKTEFSQGMRKLGYTGDVFRLFSVLDGDESAELTLDEIDMKQATLWRNFRMFAVAAFKSAEELIQKCADWSADITPEMASVQKDRPKAFHLTREEFCTGIRKCGWKHSVSDLNWVYDALEDKDDNLLRPSSLSWLATEYARRQKKQEAKIRSKKWQVLRMRQEASPQDKHRHFKTFKAFLRKKHGNLIRGWRQALSQTDSMVLSKLHFMKAAARLGFAKESRDLWKSLDKDDSGSASIDELDPRSAESLAHFKAWVNSQFGGVREAFKAIDSDHTRFITCAEFTAALQRFGFQRPTKQLFSHLDKDGSNKIVIDDVLFLDSWNPLPFLLAPPNFKAMAEIKKLILVRTGQYMKAWRRLLDKDATNRCNWYEFKTTCHILGYTGDTAGAWRAFDDDLSGYISLRQIDEESDMVLSNFRRWCIAEFGSVRSAFAVFDSDCSGSLSFQEFRAACRVYGYDGSPRTLFSALDVDQQGTLTLKEVVFLDDWEIDAEDEFEDGHRTGLAAASKVGLQIGARSTISKLTDDPVRARRVARRKYELRQQAVPEIRRLRLSRKGDGEYSWSCTDPWHSGSASARAWMPSQDRSLSVRTVRTSRLGQDREDNGCSLDALAVRPDSHALQGPTPVDELAVASLVDTVGLPSTSRSSPEGASCLRFSPEAPRPRTQPNPVVPRMLSRLDDLLGAVAKPSLDELLSNPRVGPPLKAPRKVPVRIGSSYSKSVAYYA
;
A
#
# COMPACT_ATOMS: atom_id res chain seq x y z
N MET A 1 68.61 55.73 -38.59
CA MET A 1 68.65 56.18 -39.99
C MET A 1 68.09 55.08 -40.87
N THR A 2 67.00 55.43 -41.55
CA THR A 2 66.28 54.77 -42.64
C THR A 2 67.06 53.79 -43.51
N LEU A 3 66.48 52.62 -43.78
CA LEU A 3 66.46 52.04 -45.13
C LEU A 3 65.09 51.42 -45.47
N PRO A 4 64.67 51.48 -46.75
CA PRO A 4 63.29 51.25 -47.21
C PRO A 4 63.11 49.89 -47.89
N GLY A 5 61.84 49.49 -48.05
CA GLY A 5 61.43 48.22 -48.66
C GLY A 5 61.04 48.27 -50.13
N ARG A 6 60.14 47.31 -50.48
CA ARG A 6 59.48 46.95 -51.77
C ARG A 6 60.23 45.88 -52.57
N ARG A 7 59.59 44.83 -53.13
CA ARG A 7 58.18 44.45 -53.35
C ARG A 7 58.15 42.92 -53.54
N LYS A 8 57.11 42.21 -53.07
CA LYS A 8 56.76 40.84 -53.50
C LYS A 8 55.26 40.77 -53.86
N SER A 9 55.01 40.38 -55.10
CA SER A 9 53.78 39.82 -55.68
C SER A 9 54.31 38.78 -56.67
N SER A 10 53.77 37.59 -56.87
CA SER A 10 52.47 36.99 -56.57
C SER A 10 52.64 35.51 -56.92
N ASP A 11 52.14 34.59 -56.10
CA ASP A 11 51.62 33.33 -56.65
C ASP A 11 50.58 32.73 -55.71
N SER A 12 49.41 32.44 -56.29
CA SER A 12 48.21 31.94 -55.63
C SER A 12 48.09 30.44 -55.88
N GLY A 13 48.41 29.64 -54.87
CA GLY A 13 48.16 28.20 -54.86
C GLY A 13 46.72 27.84 -54.42
N PRO A 14 46.08 26.82 -55.01
CA PRO A 14 44.68 26.51 -54.77
C PRO A 14 44.46 25.76 -53.46
N ALA A 15 43.28 26.01 -52.87
CA ALA A 15 42.77 25.44 -51.65
C ALA A 15 42.66 23.90 -51.70
N SER A 16 43.31 23.22 -50.76
CA SER A 16 43.11 21.79 -50.51
C SER A 16 41.81 21.54 -49.75
N PRO A 17 40.95 20.61 -50.20
CA PRO A 17 39.62 20.41 -49.65
C PRO A 17 39.68 19.70 -48.28
N LYS A 18 38.95 20.25 -47.32
CA LYS A 18 38.60 19.60 -46.04
C LYS A 18 38.03 18.20 -46.35
N ARG A 19 38.81 17.15 -46.11
CA ARG A 19 38.33 15.77 -46.17
C ARG A 19 37.25 15.61 -45.10
N LYS A 20 35.98 15.56 -45.55
CA LYS A 20 34.91 14.92 -44.80
C LYS A 20 35.41 13.53 -44.44
N ILE A 21 35.56 13.25 -43.14
CA ILE A 21 35.73 11.90 -42.64
C ILE A 21 34.50 11.13 -43.15
N HIS A 22 34.71 10.22 -44.09
CA HIS A 22 33.70 9.28 -44.51
C HIS A 22 33.24 8.52 -43.27
N GLU A 23 31.99 8.71 -42.87
CA GLU A 23 31.29 7.77 -42.00
C GLU A 23 31.43 6.39 -42.67
N SER A 24 32.26 5.51 -42.09
CA SER A 24 32.13 4.09 -42.37
C SER A 24 30.70 3.71 -41.96
N LYS A 25 29.85 3.45 -42.95
CA LYS A 25 28.51 2.89 -42.72
C LYS A 25 28.70 1.59 -41.93
N THR A 26 28.50 1.64 -40.63
CA THR A 26 28.28 0.42 -39.86
C THR A 26 27.03 -0.23 -40.43
N GLU A 27 27.07 -1.55 -40.63
CA GLU A 27 26.02 -2.33 -41.31
C GLU A 27 24.62 -2.13 -40.67
N TYR A 28 24.60 -1.79 -39.37
CA TYR A 28 23.41 -1.53 -38.57
C TYR A 28 22.98 -0.06 -38.44
N GLY A 29 23.81 0.92 -38.80
CA GLY A 29 23.45 2.35 -38.72
C GLY A 29 23.20 2.89 -37.30
N ARG A 30 21.98 3.40 -37.05
CA ARG A 30 21.45 3.84 -35.72
C ARG A 30 20.25 2.99 -35.26
N ASP A 31 19.96 1.90 -35.97
CA ASP A 31 18.80 1.05 -35.70
C ASP A 31 19.15 0.03 -34.60
N PRO A 32 18.52 0.10 -33.41
CA PRO A 32 18.82 -0.82 -32.30
C PRO A 32 18.55 -2.28 -32.65
N ALA A 33 17.52 -2.57 -33.45
CA ALA A 33 17.18 -3.95 -33.82
C ALA A 33 18.28 -4.56 -34.70
N LYS A 34 18.75 -3.81 -35.70
CA LYS A 34 19.86 -4.26 -36.56
C LYS A 34 21.17 -4.36 -35.80
N ALA A 35 21.42 -3.44 -34.85
CA ALA A 35 22.60 -3.52 -34.00
C ALA A 35 22.57 -4.77 -33.13
N MET A 36 21.41 -5.14 -32.61
CA MET A 36 21.23 -6.34 -31.79
C MET A 36 21.41 -7.61 -32.61
N ASP A 37 20.87 -7.66 -33.83
CA ASP A 37 21.07 -8.79 -34.74
C ASP A 37 22.52 -8.93 -35.17
N HIS A 38 23.21 -7.82 -35.43
CA HIS A 38 24.66 -7.78 -35.69
C HIS A 38 25.45 -8.36 -34.51
N LEU A 39 25.12 -7.93 -33.27
CA LEU A 39 25.76 -8.45 -32.07
C LEU A 39 25.53 -9.96 -31.94
N ARG A 40 24.29 -10.44 -32.06
CA ARG A 40 23.96 -11.88 -31.96
C ARG A 40 24.76 -12.71 -32.97
N GLN A 41 24.75 -12.31 -34.24
CA GLN A 41 25.47 -13.04 -35.29
C GLN A 41 26.97 -13.08 -35.02
N PHE A 42 27.56 -11.96 -34.58
CA PHE A 42 28.95 -11.92 -34.18
C PHE A 42 29.25 -12.87 -33.01
N LEU A 43 28.48 -12.81 -31.92
CA LEU A 43 28.69 -13.66 -30.74
C LEU A 43 28.57 -15.16 -31.09
N ILE A 44 27.61 -15.53 -31.94
CA ILE A 44 27.46 -16.89 -32.44
C ILE A 44 28.67 -17.30 -33.30
N SER A 45 29.14 -16.42 -34.19
CA SER A 45 30.30 -16.73 -35.04
C SER A 45 31.61 -16.87 -34.25
N ALA A 46 31.79 -16.09 -33.19
CA ALA A 46 33.02 -16.04 -32.41
C ALA A 46 33.08 -17.10 -31.30
N ALA A 47 31.94 -17.42 -30.67
CA ALA A 47 31.89 -18.33 -29.53
C ALA A 47 31.03 -19.58 -29.75
N GLY A 48 30.34 -19.71 -30.88
CA GLY A 48 29.43 -20.81 -31.19
C GLY A 48 27.99 -20.58 -30.69
N SER A 49 27.82 -19.90 -29.56
CA SER A 49 26.51 -19.49 -29.04
C SER A 49 26.61 -18.17 -28.26
N VAL A 50 25.47 -17.47 -28.16
CA VAL A 50 25.37 -16.25 -27.33
C VAL A 50 25.61 -16.58 -25.87
N LEU A 51 25.09 -17.71 -25.38
CA LEU A 51 25.26 -18.13 -23.99
C LEU A 51 26.73 -18.40 -23.64
N ARG A 52 27.48 -19.05 -24.53
CA ARG A 52 28.92 -19.26 -24.32
C ARG A 52 29.66 -17.92 -24.27
N ALA A 53 29.37 -17.03 -25.24
CA ALA A 53 29.96 -15.70 -25.26
C ALA A 53 29.65 -14.92 -23.97
N TRP A 54 28.41 -15.04 -23.47
CA TRP A 54 27.96 -14.45 -22.23
C TRP A 54 28.78 -14.93 -21.03
N VAL A 55 28.82 -16.26 -20.81
CA VAL A 55 29.44 -16.85 -19.61
C VAL A 55 30.96 -16.73 -19.63
N GLU A 56 31.60 -16.83 -20.81
CA GLU A 56 33.06 -16.90 -20.92
C GLU A 56 33.73 -15.52 -21.07
N TYR A 57 33.07 -14.56 -21.72
CA TYR A 57 33.71 -13.29 -22.11
C TYR A 57 33.00 -12.02 -21.65
N LEU A 58 31.69 -12.06 -21.35
CA LEU A 58 30.92 -10.86 -21.09
C LEU A 58 30.55 -10.69 -19.60
N ASP A 59 30.03 -11.72 -18.94
CA ASP A 59 29.56 -11.70 -17.54
C ASP A 59 30.54 -12.47 -16.61
N GLU A 60 31.82 -12.10 -16.64
CA GLU A 60 32.87 -12.78 -15.87
C GLU A 60 32.67 -12.68 -14.34
N ASN A 61 32.01 -11.62 -13.88
CA ASN A 61 31.72 -11.39 -12.47
C ASN A 61 30.42 -12.09 -11.98
N ASN A 62 29.65 -12.69 -12.91
CA ASN A 62 28.39 -13.40 -12.67
C ASN A 62 27.29 -12.55 -12.02
N ASP A 63 27.26 -11.25 -12.26
CA ASP A 63 26.25 -10.32 -11.77
C ASP A 63 25.00 -10.22 -12.67
N GLN A 64 24.98 -11.03 -13.75
CA GLN A 64 23.86 -11.20 -14.68
C GLN A 64 23.56 -9.93 -15.50
N ARG A 65 24.53 -9.04 -15.61
CA ARG A 65 24.52 -7.84 -16.45
C ARG A 65 25.91 -7.61 -17.03
N ILE A 66 25.99 -6.77 -18.05
CA ILE A 66 27.28 -6.36 -18.59
C ILE A 66 27.32 -4.84 -18.64
N SER A 67 28.23 -4.27 -17.85
CA SER A 67 28.54 -2.85 -17.92
C SER A 67 29.20 -2.50 -19.25
N LYS A 68 29.22 -1.22 -19.60
CA LYS A 68 29.97 -0.72 -20.77
C LYS A 68 31.44 -1.17 -20.76
N THR A 69 32.05 -1.26 -19.57
CA THR A 69 33.45 -1.68 -19.40
C THR A 69 33.62 -3.16 -19.70
N GLU A 70 32.77 -4.02 -19.13
CA GLU A 70 32.79 -5.47 -19.38
C GLU A 70 32.48 -5.79 -20.84
N PHE A 71 31.45 -5.16 -21.41
CA PHE A 71 31.16 -5.29 -22.83
C PHE A 71 32.38 -4.93 -23.68
N SER A 72 33.08 -3.85 -23.34
CA SER A 72 34.26 -3.43 -24.12
C SER A 72 35.43 -4.39 -24.02
N GLN A 73 35.66 -4.96 -22.83
CA GLN A 73 36.72 -5.94 -22.62
C GLN A 73 36.39 -7.27 -23.28
N GLY A 74 35.16 -7.76 -23.10
CA GLY A 74 34.68 -9.01 -23.69
C GLY A 74 34.67 -8.97 -25.22
N MET A 75 34.16 -7.90 -25.82
CA MET A 75 34.17 -7.74 -27.29
C MET A 75 35.60 -7.69 -27.84
N ARG A 76 36.56 -7.12 -27.10
CA ARG A 76 37.98 -7.15 -27.49
C ARG A 76 38.56 -8.56 -27.41
N LYS A 77 38.29 -9.31 -26.33
CA LYS A 77 38.73 -10.72 -26.19
C LYS A 77 38.16 -11.60 -27.30
N LEU A 78 36.93 -11.34 -27.72
CA LEU A 78 36.26 -12.02 -28.85
C LEU A 78 36.76 -11.58 -30.23
N GLY A 79 37.69 -10.62 -30.31
CA GLY A 79 38.26 -10.16 -31.58
C GLY A 79 37.35 -9.23 -32.39
N TYR A 80 36.41 -8.53 -31.75
CA TYR A 80 35.55 -7.56 -32.44
C TYR A 80 36.36 -6.35 -32.93
N THR A 81 36.26 -6.03 -34.22
CA THR A 81 37.04 -4.98 -34.87
C THR A 81 36.27 -3.67 -35.10
N GLY A 82 34.97 -3.64 -34.78
CA GLY A 82 34.13 -2.45 -34.93
C GLY A 82 34.18 -1.48 -33.76
N ASP A 83 33.41 -0.38 -33.86
CA ASP A 83 33.27 0.60 -32.78
C ASP A 83 32.34 0.07 -31.67
N VAL A 84 32.97 -0.51 -30.65
CA VAL A 84 32.31 -1.07 -29.46
C VAL A 84 31.49 -0.02 -28.70
N PHE A 85 31.99 1.21 -28.58
CA PHE A 85 31.32 2.25 -27.78
C PHE A 85 30.05 2.71 -28.45
N ARG A 86 30.09 2.87 -29.78
CA ARG A 86 28.92 3.16 -30.59
C ARG A 86 27.93 2.00 -30.55
N LEU A 87 28.40 0.76 -30.67
CA LEU A 87 27.54 -0.42 -30.60
C LEU A 87 26.80 -0.47 -29.27
N PHE A 88 27.50 -0.37 -28.14
CA PHE A 88 26.89 -0.36 -26.80
C PHE A 88 25.87 0.77 -26.67
N SER A 89 26.22 1.99 -27.08
CA SER A 89 25.32 3.15 -26.98
C SER A 89 24.04 3.02 -27.82
N VAL A 90 24.07 2.26 -28.92
CA VAL A 90 22.88 2.01 -29.75
C VAL A 90 22.03 0.88 -29.15
N LEU A 91 22.65 -0.09 -28.48
CA LEU A 91 21.97 -1.21 -27.82
C LEU A 91 21.32 -0.80 -26.50
N ASP A 92 21.97 0.06 -25.71
CA ASP A 92 21.50 0.62 -24.42
C ASP A 92 20.47 1.75 -24.66
N GLY A 93 19.39 1.43 -25.38
CA GLY A 93 18.36 2.40 -25.75
C GLY A 93 17.50 2.87 -24.58
N ASP A 94 17.54 2.18 -23.44
CA ASP A 94 16.86 2.57 -22.20
C ASP A 94 17.74 3.38 -21.24
N GLU A 95 18.98 3.68 -21.65
CA GLU A 95 19.98 4.44 -20.90
C GLU A 95 20.26 3.84 -19.51
N SER A 96 20.20 2.50 -19.41
CA SER A 96 20.47 1.78 -18.17
C SER A 96 21.97 1.67 -17.86
N ALA A 97 22.83 1.96 -18.85
CA ALA A 97 24.27 1.77 -18.82
C ALA A 97 24.71 0.30 -18.68
N GLU A 98 23.79 -0.63 -18.95
CA GLU A 98 23.96 -2.07 -18.79
C GLU A 98 23.29 -2.79 -19.97
N LEU A 99 23.76 -3.99 -20.32
CA LEU A 99 23.04 -4.91 -21.20
C LEU A 99 22.78 -6.23 -20.48
N THR A 100 21.74 -6.94 -20.88
CA THR A 100 21.36 -8.21 -20.25
C THR A 100 21.25 -9.34 -21.26
N LEU A 101 21.37 -10.59 -20.79
CA LEU A 101 21.24 -11.74 -21.69
C LEU A 101 19.83 -11.84 -22.28
N ASP A 102 18.78 -11.41 -21.57
CA ASP A 102 17.41 -11.42 -22.10
C ASP A 102 17.14 -10.34 -23.15
N GLU A 103 17.83 -9.20 -23.06
CA GLU A 103 17.85 -8.18 -24.11
C GLU A 103 18.58 -8.69 -25.37
N ILE A 104 19.70 -9.41 -25.16
CA ILE A 104 20.49 -9.98 -26.26
C ILE A 104 19.81 -11.22 -26.85
N ASP A 105 19.43 -12.22 -26.08
CA ASP A 105 18.77 -13.45 -26.54
C ASP A 105 17.86 -14.02 -25.44
N MET A 106 16.57 -13.68 -25.54
CA MET A 106 15.52 -14.14 -24.61
C MET A 106 15.44 -15.67 -24.44
N LYS A 107 15.72 -16.44 -25.51
CA LYS A 107 15.63 -17.91 -25.47
C LYS A 107 16.77 -18.50 -24.64
N GLN A 108 17.99 -18.07 -24.94
CA GLN A 108 19.18 -18.52 -24.20
C GLN A 108 19.20 -17.99 -22.77
N ALA A 109 18.69 -16.77 -22.53
CA ALA A 109 18.49 -16.23 -21.19
C ALA A 109 17.54 -17.08 -20.35
N THR A 110 16.41 -17.50 -20.95
CA THR A 110 15.42 -18.35 -20.27
C THR A 110 16.00 -19.71 -19.93
N LEU A 111 16.71 -20.34 -20.88
CA LEU A 111 17.42 -21.60 -20.65
C LEU A 111 18.42 -21.46 -19.50
N TRP A 112 19.27 -20.44 -19.56
CA TRP A 112 20.31 -20.21 -18.57
C TRP A 112 19.73 -19.98 -17.18
N ARG A 113 18.68 -19.16 -17.07
CA ARG A 113 17.95 -18.93 -15.81
C ARG A 113 17.40 -20.23 -15.22
N ASN A 114 16.74 -21.05 -16.03
CA ASN A 114 16.16 -22.31 -15.58
C ASN A 114 17.25 -23.26 -15.06
N PHE A 115 18.36 -23.38 -15.79
CA PHE A 115 19.48 -24.22 -15.39
C PHE A 115 20.14 -23.74 -14.10
N ARG A 116 20.45 -22.43 -13.98
CA ARG A 116 21.02 -21.87 -12.74
C ARG A 116 20.13 -22.15 -11.53
N MET A 117 18.82 -21.89 -11.66
CA MET A 117 17.84 -22.09 -10.59
C MET A 117 17.72 -23.56 -10.16
N PHE A 118 17.79 -24.50 -11.11
CA PHE A 118 17.85 -25.92 -10.82
C PHE A 118 19.16 -26.28 -10.11
N ALA A 119 20.30 -25.83 -10.64
CA ALA A 119 21.61 -26.20 -10.13
C ALA A 119 21.81 -25.79 -8.67
N VAL A 120 21.46 -24.55 -8.30
CA VAL A 120 21.56 -24.09 -6.89
C VAL A 120 20.54 -24.74 -5.95
N ALA A 121 19.50 -25.37 -6.49
CA ALA A 121 18.57 -26.17 -5.69
C ALA A 121 19.09 -27.59 -5.47
N ALA A 122 19.84 -28.15 -6.43
CA ALA A 122 20.30 -29.53 -6.43
C ALA A 122 21.73 -29.72 -5.87
N PHE A 123 22.57 -28.69 -5.91
CA PHE A 123 24.00 -28.73 -5.59
C PHE A 123 24.45 -27.51 -4.78
N LYS A 124 25.47 -27.67 -3.93
CA LYS A 124 26.06 -26.60 -3.12
C LYS A 124 27.36 -26.06 -3.69
N SER A 125 28.07 -26.85 -4.50
CA SER A 125 29.33 -26.44 -5.14
C SER A 125 29.53 -27.10 -6.50
N ALA A 126 30.48 -26.58 -7.27
CA ALA A 126 30.86 -27.11 -8.57
C ALA A 126 31.38 -28.55 -8.49
N GLU A 127 32.17 -28.85 -7.45
CA GLU A 127 32.72 -30.17 -7.18
C GLU A 127 31.62 -31.17 -6.84
N GLU A 128 30.60 -30.76 -6.08
CA GLU A 128 29.46 -31.62 -5.78
C GLU A 128 28.66 -31.95 -7.05
N LEU A 129 28.44 -30.95 -7.93
CA LEU A 129 27.76 -31.15 -9.21
C LEU A 129 28.52 -32.17 -10.06
N ILE A 130 29.83 -31.97 -10.22
CA ILE A 130 30.68 -32.85 -11.03
C ILE A 130 30.71 -34.26 -10.46
N GLN A 131 30.97 -34.41 -9.16
CA GLN A 131 31.04 -35.72 -8.53
C GLN A 131 29.70 -36.47 -8.67
N LYS A 132 28.59 -35.80 -8.36
CA LYS A 132 27.26 -36.43 -8.38
C LYS A 132 26.81 -36.81 -9.78
N CYS A 133 27.16 -36.03 -10.81
CA CYS A 133 26.87 -36.41 -12.19
C CYS A 133 27.71 -37.60 -12.65
N ALA A 134 29.00 -37.65 -12.30
CA ALA A 134 29.89 -38.78 -12.59
C ALA A 134 29.50 -40.07 -11.83
N ASP A 135 28.87 -39.95 -10.67
CA ASP A 135 28.33 -41.08 -9.90
C ASP A 135 27.09 -41.69 -10.56
N TRP A 136 26.30 -40.88 -11.26
CA TRP A 136 25.11 -41.33 -11.95
C TRP A 136 25.35 -41.94 -13.33
N SER A 137 26.49 -41.63 -13.95
CA SER A 137 26.87 -42.09 -15.29
C SER A 137 27.64 -43.42 -15.29
N ALA A 138 28.26 -43.80 -14.17
CA ALA A 138 28.73 -45.16 -14.00
C ALA A 138 27.51 -46.06 -13.83
N ASP A 139 27.27 -46.97 -14.78
CA ASP A 139 26.29 -48.03 -14.63
C ASP A 139 26.67 -48.92 -13.43
N ILE A 140 26.07 -48.67 -12.27
CA ILE A 140 26.27 -49.48 -11.09
C ILE A 140 25.43 -50.75 -11.26
N THR A 141 26.07 -51.87 -11.61
CA THR A 141 25.54 -53.18 -11.25
C THR A 141 25.52 -53.31 -9.72
N PRO A 142 24.53 -53.99 -9.11
CA PRO A 142 24.40 -54.08 -7.65
C PRO A 142 25.64 -54.56 -6.90
N GLU A 143 26.54 -55.31 -7.56
CA GLU A 143 27.81 -55.79 -7.00
C GLU A 143 28.86 -54.69 -6.81
N MET A 144 28.86 -53.65 -7.66
CA MET A 144 29.84 -52.54 -7.61
C MET A 144 29.48 -51.44 -6.61
N ALA A 145 28.26 -51.45 -6.06
CA ALA A 145 27.82 -50.50 -5.03
C ALA A 145 28.63 -50.63 -3.71
N SER A 146 29.27 -51.78 -3.47
CA SER A 146 30.09 -52.03 -2.29
C SER A 146 31.47 -51.33 -2.31
N VAL A 147 31.90 -50.79 -3.47
CA VAL A 147 33.22 -50.15 -3.69
C VAL A 147 33.13 -48.61 -3.70
N GLN A 148 32.03 -48.03 -3.19
CA GLN A 148 31.76 -46.59 -3.27
C GLN A 148 32.75 -45.72 -2.47
N LYS A 149 33.52 -46.29 -1.52
CA LYS A 149 34.41 -45.55 -0.62
C LYS A 149 35.77 -45.17 -1.22
N ASP A 150 36.21 -45.80 -2.30
CA ASP A 150 37.56 -45.61 -2.89
C ASP A 150 37.55 -45.06 -4.33
N ARG A 151 36.42 -44.52 -4.80
CA ARG A 151 36.34 -43.97 -6.17
C ARG A 151 37.16 -42.67 -6.27
N PRO A 152 38.01 -42.49 -7.29
CA PRO A 152 38.71 -41.24 -7.50
C PRO A 152 37.72 -40.10 -7.71
N LYS A 153 38.04 -38.93 -7.14
CA LYS A 153 37.24 -37.71 -7.32
C LYS A 153 37.14 -37.40 -8.81
N ALA A 154 35.93 -37.16 -9.30
CA ALA A 154 35.73 -36.68 -10.67
C ALA A 154 36.21 -35.22 -10.74
N PHE A 155 37.11 -34.94 -11.68
CA PHE A 155 37.66 -33.59 -11.92
C PHE A 155 37.10 -32.94 -13.20
N HIS A 156 36.33 -33.70 -13.97
CA HIS A 156 35.64 -33.23 -15.16
C HIS A 156 34.39 -34.09 -15.42
N LEU A 157 33.52 -33.60 -16.30
CA LEU A 157 32.43 -34.37 -16.89
C LEU A 157 32.56 -34.38 -18.40
N THR A 158 32.24 -35.52 -19.00
CA THR A 158 31.86 -35.57 -20.41
C THR A 158 30.39 -35.17 -20.57
N ARG A 159 29.99 -34.88 -21.81
CA ARG A 159 28.61 -34.49 -22.16
C ARG A 159 27.57 -35.51 -21.71
N GLU A 160 27.84 -36.79 -21.94
CA GLU A 160 26.92 -37.87 -21.58
C GLU A 160 26.73 -37.96 -20.07
N GLU A 161 27.82 -37.84 -19.31
CA GLU A 161 27.80 -37.87 -17.85
C GLU A 161 27.04 -36.67 -17.27
N PHE A 162 27.26 -35.47 -17.83
CA PHE A 162 26.52 -34.27 -17.46
C PHE A 162 25.02 -34.40 -17.75
N CYS A 163 24.65 -34.73 -19.00
CA CYS A 163 23.24 -34.81 -19.40
C CYS A 163 22.48 -35.91 -18.66
N THR A 164 23.13 -37.04 -18.36
CA THR A 164 22.53 -38.14 -17.58
C THR A 164 22.44 -37.79 -16.11
N GLY A 165 23.52 -37.28 -15.51
CA GLY A 165 23.57 -36.89 -14.10
C GLY A 165 22.56 -35.80 -13.75
N ILE A 166 22.48 -34.74 -14.56
CA ILE A 166 21.54 -33.63 -14.36
C ILE A 166 20.08 -34.10 -14.47
N ARG A 167 19.76 -34.98 -15.44
CA ARG A 167 18.42 -35.59 -15.54
C ARG A 167 18.07 -36.43 -14.32
N LYS A 168 18.98 -37.30 -13.87
CA LYS A 168 18.76 -38.12 -12.65
C LYS A 168 18.64 -37.25 -11.39
N CYS A 169 19.22 -36.05 -11.39
CA CYS A 169 19.03 -35.05 -10.32
C CYS A 169 17.70 -34.28 -10.41
N GLY A 170 16.82 -34.59 -11.38
CA GLY A 170 15.46 -34.07 -11.46
C GLY A 170 15.25 -32.92 -12.45
N TRP A 171 16.15 -32.72 -13.41
CA TRP A 171 15.94 -31.76 -14.49
C TRP A 171 14.74 -32.15 -15.36
N LYS A 172 13.82 -31.20 -15.58
CA LYS A 172 12.52 -31.44 -16.23
C LYS A 172 12.44 -30.95 -17.68
N HIS A 173 13.40 -30.16 -18.15
CA HIS A 173 13.42 -29.67 -19.53
C HIS A 173 14.09 -30.69 -20.47
N SER A 174 14.17 -30.35 -21.75
CA SER A 174 14.64 -31.29 -22.77
C SER A 174 16.13 -31.63 -22.62
N VAL A 175 16.55 -32.74 -23.24
CA VAL A 175 17.98 -33.09 -23.32
C VAL A 175 18.72 -32.10 -24.23
N SER A 176 18.07 -31.60 -25.28
CA SER A 176 18.62 -30.59 -26.18
C SER A 176 18.99 -29.30 -25.42
N ASP A 177 18.19 -28.90 -24.44
CA ASP A 177 18.48 -27.78 -23.55
C ASP A 177 19.78 -28.00 -22.76
N LEU A 178 20.01 -29.22 -22.26
CA LEU A 178 21.25 -29.56 -21.54
C LEU A 178 22.47 -29.59 -22.45
N ASN A 179 22.30 -30.00 -23.72
CA ASN A 179 23.39 -29.95 -24.68
C ASN A 179 23.85 -28.50 -24.91
N TRP A 180 22.91 -27.55 -25.07
CA TRP A 180 23.27 -26.12 -25.21
C TRP A 180 23.91 -25.52 -23.96
N VAL A 181 23.50 -25.98 -22.77
CA VAL A 181 24.16 -25.57 -21.52
C VAL A 181 25.57 -26.16 -21.44
N TYR A 182 25.76 -27.43 -21.80
CA TYR A 182 27.07 -28.07 -21.81
C TYR A 182 28.01 -27.39 -22.81
N ASP A 183 27.53 -27.13 -24.03
CA ASP A 183 28.25 -26.38 -25.07
C ASP A 183 28.70 -25.00 -24.56
N ALA A 184 27.93 -24.37 -23.67
CA ALA A 184 28.30 -23.07 -23.13
C ALA A 184 29.34 -23.13 -21.99
N LEU A 185 29.56 -24.29 -21.37
CA LEU A 185 30.36 -24.45 -20.16
C LEU A 185 31.60 -25.35 -20.34
N GLU A 186 31.63 -26.21 -21.36
CA GLU A 186 32.78 -27.05 -21.67
C GLU A 186 33.97 -26.22 -22.15
N ASP A 187 35.18 -26.70 -21.86
CA ASP A 187 36.42 -26.19 -22.42
C ASP A 187 36.49 -26.55 -23.92
N LYS A 188 36.88 -25.59 -24.76
CA LYS A 188 36.90 -25.77 -26.23
C LYS A 188 38.03 -26.69 -26.70
N ASP A 189 39.10 -26.80 -25.92
CA ASP A 189 40.29 -27.53 -26.35
C ASP A 189 40.11 -29.04 -26.19
N ASP A 190 39.40 -29.48 -25.14
CA ASP A 190 39.21 -30.91 -24.84
C ASP A 190 37.74 -31.36 -24.73
N ASN A 191 36.77 -30.45 -24.87
CA ASN A 191 35.33 -30.68 -24.72
C ASN A 191 34.92 -31.26 -23.35
N LEU A 192 35.70 -30.96 -22.29
CA LEU A 192 35.42 -31.38 -20.93
C LEU A 192 34.89 -30.23 -20.08
N LEU A 193 33.91 -30.54 -19.22
CA LEU A 193 33.36 -29.59 -18.27
C LEU A 193 34.10 -29.71 -16.93
N ARG A 194 34.66 -28.60 -16.45
CA ARG A 194 35.51 -28.55 -15.24
C ARG A 194 34.90 -27.67 -14.14
N PRO A 195 35.33 -27.80 -12.86
CA PRO A 195 34.81 -26.98 -11.78
C PRO A 195 34.99 -25.47 -11.99
N SER A 196 36.07 -25.07 -12.67
CA SER A 196 36.36 -23.66 -13.01
C SER A 196 35.27 -23.01 -13.85
N SER A 197 34.66 -23.74 -14.79
CA SER A 197 33.55 -23.27 -15.63
C SER A 197 32.22 -23.15 -14.88
N LEU A 198 32.17 -23.59 -13.61
CA LEU A 198 30.99 -23.57 -12.76
C LEU A 198 31.12 -22.58 -11.58
N SER A 199 32.06 -21.63 -11.64
CA SER A 199 32.29 -20.63 -10.58
C SER A 199 31.03 -19.82 -10.23
N TRP A 200 30.16 -19.56 -11.22
CA TRP A 200 28.85 -18.93 -11.06
C TRP A 200 27.94 -19.63 -10.04
N LEU A 201 28.10 -20.96 -9.87
CA LEU A 201 27.26 -21.76 -8.98
C LEU A 201 27.45 -21.35 -7.52
N ALA A 202 28.68 -21.04 -7.11
CA ALA A 202 28.98 -20.58 -5.76
C ALA A 202 28.33 -19.21 -5.47
N THR A 203 28.44 -18.27 -6.41
CA THR A 203 27.81 -16.94 -6.33
C THR A 203 26.29 -17.05 -6.23
N GLU A 204 25.68 -17.86 -7.10
CA GLU A 204 24.23 -18.04 -7.13
C GLU A 204 23.71 -18.80 -5.90
N TYR A 205 24.48 -19.78 -5.39
CA TYR A 205 24.17 -20.49 -4.15
C TYR A 205 24.20 -19.53 -2.95
N ALA A 206 25.21 -18.65 -2.86
CA ALA A 206 25.28 -17.63 -1.83
C ALA A 206 24.08 -16.66 -1.87
N ARG A 207 23.67 -16.21 -3.06
CA ARG A 207 22.44 -15.39 -3.25
C ARG A 207 21.19 -16.11 -2.73
N ARG A 208 21.07 -17.40 -3.03
CA ARG A 208 19.96 -18.24 -2.55
C ARG A 208 19.98 -18.37 -1.02
N GLN A 209 21.14 -18.55 -0.40
CA GLN A 209 21.26 -18.61 1.06
C GLN A 209 20.88 -17.28 1.72
N LYS A 210 21.42 -16.13 1.25
CA LYS A 210 21.06 -14.79 1.77
C LYS A 210 19.54 -14.58 1.74
N LYS A 211 18.89 -14.96 0.63
CA LYS A 211 17.42 -14.94 0.49
C LYS A 211 16.71 -15.84 1.49
N GLN A 212 17.12 -17.11 1.62
CA GLN A 212 16.48 -18.06 2.55
C GLN A 212 16.66 -17.64 4.01
N GLU A 213 17.83 -17.16 4.39
CA GLU A 213 18.11 -16.64 5.72
C GLU A 213 17.23 -15.43 6.05
N ALA A 214 17.12 -14.48 5.12
CA ALA A 214 16.23 -13.32 5.25
C ALA A 214 14.77 -13.73 5.42
N LYS A 215 14.33 -14.75 4.67
CA LYS A 215 12.97 -15.32 4.75
C LYS A 215 12.70 -16.03 6.06
N ILE A 216 13.63 -16.86 6.53
CA ILE A 216 13.53 -17.55 7.84
C ILE A 216 13.50 -16.52 8.97
N ARG A 217 14.37 -15.51 8.91
CA ARG A 217 14.42 -14.42 9.89
C ARG A 217 13.09 -13.67 9.92
N SER A 218 12.54 -13.30 8.76
CA SER A 218 11.24 -12.63 8.64
C SER A 218 10.10 -13.46 9.25
N LYS A 219 10.03 -14.75 8.92
CA LYS A 219 9.03 -15.66 9.50
C LYS A 219 9.11 -15.74 11.03
N LYS A 220 10.31 -15.79 11.60
CA LYS A 220 10.50 -15.75 13.06
C LYS A 220 9.94 -14.45 13.65
N TRP A 221 10.22 -13.31 13.03
CA TRP A 221 9.69 -12.01 13.46
C TRP A 221 8.16 -11.93 13.35
N GLN A 222 7.58 -12.45 12.26
CA GLN A 222 6.13 -12.50 12.07
C GLN A 222 5.44 -13.34 13.15
N VAL A 223 5.99 -14.52 13.48
CA VAL A 223 5.46 -15.36 14.56
C VAL A 223 5.52 -14.65 15.91
N LEU A 224 6.60 -13.93 16.19
CA LEU A 224 6.73 -13.13 17.42
C LEU A 224 5.69 -12.01 17.47
N ARG A 225 5.43 -11.33 16.34
CA ARG A 225 4.40 -10.29 16.22
C ARG A 225 2.99 -10.87 16.41
N MET A 226 2.68 -11.99 15.74
CA MET A 226 1.39 -12.69 15.88
C MET A 226 1.12 -13.21 17.29
N ARG A 227 2.14 -13.46 18.11
CA ARG A 227 1.95 -13.81 19.52
C ARG A 227 1.56 -12.62 20.40
N GLN A 228 1.87 -11.40 19.97
CA GLN A 228 1.62 -10.18 20.74
C GLN A 228 0.36 -9.44 20.29
N GLU A 229 -0.10 -9.68 19.06
CA GLU A 229 -1.26 -9.01 18.48
C GLU A 229 -2.35 -10.02 18.10
N ALA A 230 -3.61 -9.67 18.36
CA ALA A 230 -4.74 -10.46 17.89
C ALA A 230 -4.79 -10.46 16.35
N SER A 231 -5.28 -11.55 15.75
CA SER A 231 -5.46 -11.62 14.30
C SER A 231 -6.46 -10.55 13.82
N PRO A 232 -6.44 -10.11 12.54
CA PRO A 232 -7.44 -9.17 12.01
C PRO A 232 -8.88 -9.62 12.26
N GLN A 233 -9.13 -10.94 12.15
CA GLN A 233 -10.43 -11.54 12.43
C GLN A 233 -10.81 -11.44 13.91
N ASP A 234 -9.85 -11.64 14.82
CA ASP A 234 -10.07 -11.48 16.26
C ASP A 234 -10.30 -10.02 16.63
N LYS A 235 -9.54 -9.07 16.05
CA LYS A 235 -9.76 -7.61 16.24
C LYS A 235 -11.18 -7.22 15.82
N HIS A 236 -11.62 -7.67 14.63
CA HIS A 236 -12.98 -7.44 14.15
C HIS A 236 -14.04 -8.05 15.10
N ARG A 237 -13.81 -9.28 15.56
CA ARG A 237 -14.70 -9.94 16.54
C ARG A 237 -14.76 -9.18 17.86
N HIS A 238 -13.61 -8.76 18.41
CA HIS A 238 -13.53 -7.97 19.64
C HIS A 238 -14.33 -6.67 19.49
N PHE A 239 -14.13 -5.92 18.40
CA PHE A 239 -14.84 -4.67 18.17
C PHE A 239 -16.36 -4.86 17.97
N LYS A 240 -16.77 -5.92 17.27
CA LYS A 240 -18.19 -6.29 17.12
C LYS A 240 -18.83 -6.63 18.47
N THR A 241 -18.15 -7.43 19.30
CA THR A 241 -18.60 -7.79 20.65
C THR A 241 -18.70 -6.56 21.55
N PHE A 242 -17.71 -5.67 21.49
CA PHE A 242 -17.70 -4.41 22.24
C PHE A 242 -18.88 -3.51 21.86
N LYS A 243 -19.14 -3.32 20.56
CA LYS A 243 -20.33 -2.57 20.09
C LYS A 243 -21.64 -3.23 20.52
N ALA A 244 -21.73 -4.56 20.47
CA ALA A 244 -22.92 -5.29 20.94
C ALA A 244 -23.14 -5.12 22.45
N PHE A 245 -22.07 -5.15 23.24
CA PHE A 245 -22.09 -4.89 24.67
C PHE A 245 -22.60 -3.47 24.97
N LEU A 246 -22.06 -2.44 24.30
CA LEU A 246 -22.50 -1.06 24.49
C LEU A 246 -23.99 -0.89 24.17
N ARG A 247 -24.47 -1.47 23.06
CA ARG A 247 -25.90 -1.46 22.72
C ARG A 247 -26.76 -2.16 23.75
N LYS A 248 -26.35 -3.34 24.22
CA LYS A 248 -27.12 -4.12 25.21
C LYS A 248 -27.20 -3.40 26.55
N LYS A 249 -26.09 -2.80 27.01
CA LYS A 249 -26.00 -2.18 28.33
C LYS A 249 -26.57 -0.76 28.37
N HIS A 250 -26.38 0.02 27.30
CA HIS A 250 -26.72 1.44 27.26
C HIS A 250 -27.85 1.77 26.26
N GLY A 251 -28.43 0.77 25.59
CA GLY A 251 -29.49 0.93 24.59
C GLY A 251 -28.97 1.27 23.19
N ASN A 252 -28.04 2.22 23.07
CA ASN A 252 -27.40 2.59 21.81
C ASN A 252 -25.92 2.99 21.98
N LEU A 253 -25.19 3.13 20.86
CA LEU A 253 -23.76 3.44 20.89
C LEU A 253 -23.45 4.87 21.35
N ILE A 254 -24.33 5.85 21.07
CA ILE A 254 -24.15 7.23 21.53
C ILE A 254 -24.22 7.30 23.07
N ARG A 255 -25.22 6.67 23.68
CA ARG A 255 -25.32 6.55 25.14
C ARG A 255 -24.13 5.80 25.73
N GLY A 256 -23.75 4.68 25.10
CA GLY A 256 -22.56 3.93 25.50
C GLY A 256 -21.29 4.80 25.49
N TRP A 257 -21.12 5.64 24.46
CA TRP A 257 -20.04 6.61 24.41
C TRP A 257 -20.12 7.62 25.56
N ARG A 258 -21.26 8.31 25.70
CA ARG A 258 -21.47 9.41 26.64
C ARG A 258 -21.49 9.00 28.11
N GLN A 259 -21.94 7.79 28.42
CA GLN A 259 -22.02 7.29 29.80
C GLN A 259 -20.82 6.45 30.20
N ALA A 260 -20.32 5.60 29.29
CA ALA A 260 -19.36 4.55 29.63
C ALA A 260 -17.93 4.92 29.23
N LEU A 261 -17.77 5.57 28.07
CA LEU A 261 -16.46 5.87 27.50
C LEU A 261 -15.98 7.28 27.86
N SER A 262 -16.88 8.26 27.82
CA SER A 262 -16.59 9.68 27.99
C SER A 262 -17.22 10.23 29.27
N GLN A 263 -16.46 10.22 30.36
CA GLN A 263 -16.94 10.71 31.65
C GLN A 263 -17.28 12.21 31.65
N THR A 264 -16.65 12.98 30.76
CA THR A 264 -16.86 14.42 30.62
C THR A 264 -17.86 14.76 29.52
N ASP A 265 -18.56 13.76 28.97
CA ASP A 265 -19.51 13.91 27.86
C ASP A 265 -18.89 14.52 26.58
N SER A 266 -17.57 14.41 26.43
CA SER A 266 -16.83 14.80 25.21
C SER A 266 -17.12 13.82 24.09
N MET A 267 -17.31 14.33 22.87
CA MET A 267 -17.49 13.52 21.64
C MET A 267 -16.16 13.11 20.99
N VAL A 268 -15.04 13.40 21.65
CA VAL A 268 -13.67 12.99 21.30
C VAL A 268 -12.99 12.40 22.53
N LEU A 269 -12.24 11.31 22.34
CA LEU A 269 -11.56 10.55 23.38
C LEU A 269 -10.11 10.29 23.01
N SER A 270 -9.18 10.63 23.89
CA SER A 270 -7.78 10.19 23.75
C SER A 270 -7.64 8.69 24.05
N LYS A 271 -6.59 8.05 23.53
CA LYS A 271 -6.21 6.66 23.84
C LYS A 271 -6.22 6.34 25.33
N LEU A 272 -5.59 7.17 26.16
CA LEU A 272 -5.50 6.93 27.61
C LEU A 272 -6.89 6.85 28.28
N HIS A 273 -7.77 7.79 27.95
CA HIS A 273 -9.14 7.83 28.48
C HIS A 273 -9.94 6.60 28.03
N PHE A 274 -9.82 6.22 26.75
CA PHE A 274 -10.45 5.00 26.25
C PHE A 274 -9.95 3.74 26.98
N MET A 275 -8.64 3.58 27.15
CA MET A 275 -8.06 2.41 27.82
C MET A 275 -8.57 2.27 29.27
N LYS A 276 -8.67 3.39 30.00
CA LYS A 276 -9.26 3.41 31.34
C LYS A 276 -10.75 3.03 31.33
N ALA A 277 -11.52 3.54 30.35
CA ALA A 277 -12.92 3.20 30.21
C ALA A 277 -13.13 1.72 29.84
N ALA A 278 -12.41 1.21 28.84
CA ALA A 278 -12.45 -0.19 28.42
C ALA A 278 -12.11 -1.13 29.57
N ALA A 279 -11.10 -0.80 30.39
CA ALA A 279 -10.75 -1.57 31.57
C ALA A 279 -11.90 -1.64 32.60
N ARG A 280 -12.55 -0.51 32.90
CA ARG A 280 -13.73 -0.48 33.80
C ARG A 280 -14.93 -1.26 33.26
N LEU A 281 -15.03 -1.40 31.94
CA LEU A 281 -16.08 -2.18 31.27
C LEU A 281 -15.74 -3.67 31.14
N GLY A 282 -14.58 -4.12 31.63
CA GLY A 282 -14.15 -5.53 31.57
C GLY A 282 -13.39 -5.91 30.30
N PHE A 283 -13.01 -4.95 29.46
CA PHE A 283 -12.28 -5.17 28.20
C PHE A 283 -10.79 -4.79 28.33
N ALA A 284 -10.21 -4.94 29.53
CA ALA A 284 -8.82 -4.54 29.78
C ALA A 284 -7.82 -5.29 28.88
N LYS A 285 -8.06 -6.58 28.62
CA LYS A 285 -7.17 -7.44 27.83
C LYS A 285 -7.19 -7.07 26.35
N GLU A 286 -8.36 -6.77 25.80
CA GLU A 286 -8.59 -6.46 24.38
C GLU A 286 -8.49 -4.96 24.09
N SER A 287 -8.29 -4.12 25.12
CA SER A 287 -8.34 -2.65 25.02
C SER A 287 -7.42 -2.07 23.93
N ARG A 288 -6.23 -2.65 23.70
CA ARG A 288 -5.33 -2.24 22.62
C ARG A 288 -5.89 -2.52 21.23
N ASP A 289 -6.48 -3.70 21.03
CA ASP A 289 -7.07 -4.10 19.76
C ASP A 289 -8.35 -3.31 19.46
N LEU A 290 -9.16 -3.05 20.50
CA LEU A 290 -10.33 -2.21 20.41
C LEU A 290 -9.95 -0.77 20.05
N TRP A 291 -8.87 -0.23 20.63
CA TRP A 291 -8.38 1.09 20.27
C TRP A 291 -7.98 1.13 18.80
N LYS A 292 -7.16 0.19 18.32
CA LYS A 292 -6.78 0.12 16.89
C LYS A 292 -7.99 -0.02 15.94
N SER A 293 -9.10 -0.60 16.41
CA SER A 293 -10.33 -0.72 15.62
C SER A 293 -11.22 0.53 15.68
N LEU A 294 -11.03 1.35 16.73
CA LEU A 294 -11.80 2.56 16.99
C LEU A 294 -11.13 3.79 16.37
N ASP A 295 -9.83 3.96 16.58
CA ASP A 295 -8.95 5.01 16.03
C ASP A 295 -8.50 4.54 14.63
N LYS A 296 -9.44 4.57 13.68
CA LYS A 296 -9.23 3.96 12.35
C LYS A 296 -8.31 4.81 11.49
N ASP A 297 -8.24 6.10 11.76
CA ASP A 297 -7.43 7.05 11.01
C ASP A 297 -6.04 7.26 11.63
N ASP A 298 -5.71 6.50 12.68
CA ASP A 298 -4.48 6.54 13.49
C ASP A 298 -4.11 7.97 13.97
N SER A 299 -5.12 8.83 14.15
CA SER A 299 -4.94 10.21 14.62
C SER A 299 -4.51 10.29 16.10
N GLY A 300 -4.57 9.17 16.83
CA GLY A 300 -4.27 9.09 18.26
C GLY A 300 -5.43 9.55 19.14
N SER A 301 -6.58 9.85 18.53
CA SER A 301 -7.83 10.21 19.19
C SER A 301 -9.01 9.57 18.49
N ALA A 302 -9.96 9.08 19.26
CA ALA A 302 -11.19 8.50 18.74
C ALA A 302 -12.32 9.52 18.82
N SER A 303 -13.12 9.62 17.79
CA SER A 303 -14.32 10.45 17.73
C SER A 303 -15.58 9.59 17.63
N ILE A 304 -16.74 10.18 17.91
CA ILE A 304 -18.01 9.45 17.85
C ILE A 304 -18.32 8.89 16.46
N ASP A 305 -17.89 9.58 15.40
CA ASP A 305 -18.11 9.16 14.02
C ASP A 305 -17.30 7.91 13.67
N GLU A 306 -16.20 7.62 14.34
CA GLU A 306 -15.49 6.35 14.13
C GLU A 306 -16.18 5.16 14.81
N LEU A 307 -16.88 5.40 15.93
CA LEU A 307 -17.70 4.38 16.59
C LEU A 307 -19.02 4.13 15.84
N ASP A 308 -19.71 5.21 15.46
CA ASP A 308 -21.02 5.18 14.79
C ASP A 308 -21.22 6.39 13.84
N PRO A 309 -20.72 6.31 12.60
CA PRO A 309 -20.73 7.43 11.65
C PRO A 309 -22.14 7.97 11.35
N ARG A 310 -23.13 7.06 11.29
CA ARG A 310 -24.52 7.41 10.95
C ARG A 310 -25.19 8.19 12.07
N SER A 311 -24.95 7.78 13.30
CA SER A 311 -25.50 8.48 14.48
C SER A 311 -24.82 9.83 14.69
N ALA A 312 -23.50 9.92 14.42
CA ALA A 312 -22.76 11.17 14.42
C ALA A 312 -23.29 12.16 13.36
N GLU A 313 -23.52 11.71 12.12
CA GLU A 313 -24.16 12.53 11.08
C GLU A 313 -25.52 13.08 11.53
N SER A 314 -26.37 12.23 12.13
CA SER A 314 -27.69 12.65 12.62
C SER A 314 -27.60 13.76 13.68
N LEU A 315 -26.68 13.62 14.65
CA LEU A 315 -26.43 14.63 15.68
C LEU A 315 -25.84 15.92 15.09
N ALA A 316 -24.94 15.82 14.11
CA ALA A 316 -24.35 16.97 13.44
C ALA A 316 -25.42 17.82 12.73
N HIS A 317 -26.32 17.17 11.97
CA HIS A 317 -27.43 17.85 11.31
C HIS A 317 -28.42 18.47 12.30
N PHE A 318 -28.69 17.79 13.41
CA PHE A 318 -29.52 18.36 14.47
C PHE A 318 -28.87 19.61 15.08
N LYS A 319 -27.58 19.56 15.42
CA LYS A 319 -26.84 20.73 15.92
C LYS A 319 -26.89 21.89 14.93
N ALA A 320 -26.58 21.64 13.66
CA ALA A 320 -26.59 22.68 12.63
C ALA A 320 -27.97 23.33 12.49
N TRP A 321 -29.03 22.52 12.51
CA TRP A 321 -30.41 23.00 12.47
C TRP A 321 -30.77 23.81 13.72
N VAL A 322 -30.44 23.31 14.92
CA VAL A 322 -30.66 24.01 16.20
C VAL A 322 -30.00 25.39 16.19
N ASN A 323 -28.73 25.46 15.78
CA ASN A 323 -28.00 26.72 15.70
C ASN A 323 -28.63 27.68 14.69
N SER A 324 -29.08 27.18 13.53
CA SER A 324 -29.72 28.00 12.50
C SER A 324 -31.11 28.50 12.90
N GLN A 325 -31.90 27.70 13.60
CA GLN A 325 -33.29 28.02 13.92
C GLN A 325 -33.44 28.81 15.23
N PHE A 326 -32.62 28.49 16.24
CA PHE A 326 -32.78 29.04 17.60
C PHE A 326 -31.56 29.81 18.10
N GLY A 327 -30.43 29.77 17.39
CA GLY A 327 -29.18 30.41 17.81
C GLY A 327 -28.35 29.60 18.80
N GLY A 328 -28.89 28.51 19.35
CA GLY A 328 -28.22 27.66 20.33
C GLY A 328 -29.11 26.57 20.91
N VAL A 329 -28.50 25.62 21.60
CA VAL A 329 -29.18 24.43 22.12
C VAL A 329 -30.07 24.76 23.33
N ARG A 330 -29.68 25.74 24.14
CA ARG A 330 -30.46 26.18 25.31
C ARG A 330 -31.76 26.86 24.89
N GLU A 331 -31.70 27.66 23.84
CA GLU A 331 -32.83 28.35 23.22
C GLU A 331 -33.77 27.34 22.56
N ALA A 332 -33.21 26.36 21.84
CA ALA A 332 -33.99 25.27 21.28
C ALA A 332 -34.71 24.45 22.35
N PHE A 333 -34.03 24.10 23.45
CA PHE A 333 -34.65 23.38 24.56
C PHE A 333 -35.84 24.16 25.14
N LYS A 334 -35.67 25.45 25.43
CA LYS A 334 -36.75 26.32 25.93
C LYS A 334 -37.92 26.46 24.95
N ALA A 335 -37.64 26.47 23.64
CA ALA A 335 -38.67 26.59 22.62
C ALA A 335 -39.46 25.29 22.41
N ILE A 336 -38.84 24.13 22.69
CA ILE A 336 -39.48 22.82 22.62
C ILE A 336 -40.25 22.51 23.93
N ASP A 337 -39.67 22.83 25.09
CA ASP A 337 -40.26 22.74 26.44
C ASP A 337 -41.24 23.90 26.70
N SER A 338 -42.31 23.97 25.89
CA SER A 338 -43.29 25.05 25.96
C SER A 338 -44.18 25.01 27.21
N ASP A 339 -44.28 23.86 27.87
CA ASP A 339 -45.01 23.68 29.13
C ASP A 339 -44.13 23.89 30.36
N HIS A 340 -42.82 24.17 30.16
CA HIS A 340 -41.85 24.46 31.20
C HIS A 340 -41.71 23.33 32.23
N THR A 341 -41.91 22.09 31.79
CA THR A 341 -41.75 20.89 32.62
C THR A 341 -40.29 20.59 32.94
N ARG A 342 -39.34 21.27 32.27
CA ARG A 342 -37.88 21.08 32.36
C ARG A 342 -37.39 19.75 31.80
N PHE A 343 -38.26 18.99 31.15
CA PHE A 343 -37.92 17.78 30.42
C PHE A 343 -38.77 17.70 29.15
N ILE A 344 -38.27 17.02 28.12
CA ILE A 344 -38.98 16.87 26.85
C ILE A 344 -39.24 15.39 26.62
N THR A 345 -40.50 15.00 26.39
CA THR A 345 -40.88 13.63 26.04
C THR A 345 -40.65 13.34 24.55
N CYS A 346 -40.59 12.07 24.15
CA CYS A 346 -40.39 11.69 22.75
C CYS A 346 -41.50 12.23 21.82
N ALA A 347 -42.74 12.32 22.33
CA ALA A 347 -43.88 12.86 21.61
C ALA A 347 -43.74 14.37 21.41
N GLU A 348 -43.45 15.13 22.47
CA GLU A 348 -43.16 16.56 22.40
C GLU A 348 -41.99 16.87 21.47
N PHE A 349 -40.88 16.15 21.63
CA PHE A 349 -39.69 16.32 20.80
C PHE A 349 -40.01 16.11 19.31
N THR A 350 -40.68 15.01 18.98
CA THR A 350 -41.02 14.70 17.58
C THR A 350 -41.99 15.71 17.00
N ALA A 351 -43.06 16.05 17.73
CA ALA A 351 -44.04 17.02 17.29
C ALA A 351 -43.44 18.41 17.11
N ALA A 352 -42.59 18.85 18.05
CA ALA A 352 -41.92 20.13 17.97
C ALA A 352 -40.94 20.20 16.79
N LEU A 353 -40.07 19.21 16.61
CA LEU A 353 -39.12 19.17 15.50
C LEU A 353 -39.84 19.19 14.15
N GLN A 354 -40.94 18.43 14.01
CA GLN A 354 -41.77 18.45 12.81
C GLN A 354 -42.43 19.82 12.59
N ARG A 355 -42.97 20.43 13.64
CA ARG A 355 -43.57 21.79 13.59
C ARG A 355 -42.55 22.85 13.16
N PHE A 356 -41.32 22.75 13.62
CA PHE A 356 -40.22 23.64 13.24
C PHE A 356 -39.51 23.24 11.93
N GLY A 357 -40.04 22.26 11.19
CA GLY A 357 -39.57 21.91 9.85
C GLY A 357 -38.30 21.05 9.80
N PHE A 358 -37.94 20.34 10.87
CA PHE A 358 -36.85 19.36 10.85
C PHE A 358 -37.24 18.11 10.06
N GLN A 359 -36.52 17.82 8.98
CA GLN A 359 -36.90 16.79 8.00
C GLN A 359 -36.28 15.40 8.24
N ARG A 360 -35.46 15.22 9.29
CA ARG A 360 -34.76 13.96 9.58
C ARG A 360 -35.47 13.12 10.64
N PRO A 361 -35.18 11.80 10.73
CA PRO A 361 -35.81 10.92 11.71
C PRO A 361 -35.61 11.38 13.17
N THR A 362 -36.70 11.74 13.85
CA THR A 362 -36.67 12.33 15.20
C THR A 362 -36.58 11.28 16.31
N LYS A 363 -37.21 10.11 16.15
CA LYS A 363 -37.26 9.08 17.21
C LYS A 363 -35.87 8.52 17.57
N GLN A 364 -35.05 8.25 16.56
CA GLN A 364 -33.68 7.78 16.78
C GLN A 364 -32.84 8.88 17.43
N LEU A 365 -32.97 10.12 16.93
CA LEU A 365 -32.30 11.28 17.48
C LEU A 365 -32.66 11.51 18.95
N PHE A 366 -33.95 11.40 19.32
CA PHE A 366 -34.40 11.46 20.71
C PHE A 366 -33.66 10.45 21.59
N SER A 367 -33.57 9.19 21.13
CA SER A 367 -32.85 8.15 21.87
C SER A 367 -31.35 8.45 22.01
N HIS A 368 -30.72 9.12 21.04
CA HIS A 368 -29.31 9.52 21.15
C HIS A 368 -29.08 10.67 22.15
N LEU A 369 -30.06 11.57 22.28
CA LEU A 369 -30.00 12.73 23.19
C LEU A 369 -30.32 12.33 24.63
N ASP A 370 -31.38 11.57 24.86
CA ASP A 370 -31.78 11.00 26.17
C ASP A 370 -30.61 10.17 26.72
N LYS A 371 -29.83 10.76 27.63
CA LYS A 371 -28.52 10.23 28.04
C LYS A 371 -28.70 9.05 28.96
N ASP A 372 -29.64 9.12 29.89
CA ASP A 372 -29.88 8.13 30.94
C ASP A 372 -30.87 7.02 30.54
N GLY A 373 -31.60 7.20 29.44
CA GLY A 373 -32.62 6.27 29.00
C GLY A 373 -33.93 6.40 29.76
N SER A 374 -34.16 7.54 30.42
CA SER A 374 -35.39 7.86 31.16
C SER A 374 -36.59 8.09 30.25
N ASN A 375 -36.40 8.06 28.93
CA ASN A 375 -37.40 8.43 27.93
C ASN A 375 -37.84 9.91 28.06
N LYS A 376 -36.93 10.73 28.60
CA LYS A 376 -37.05 12.18 28.76
C LYS A 376 -35.71 12.80 28.37
N ILE A 377 -35.74 13.98 27.76
CA ILE A 377 -34.53 14.79 27.53
C ILE A 377 -34.55 15.95 28.50
N VAL A 378 -33.54 16.08 29.34
CA VAL A 378 -33.32 17.27 30.17
C VAL A 378 -32.31 18.21 29.53
N ILE A 379 -32.19 19.44 30.03
CA ILE A 379 -31.26 20.42 29.44
C ILE A 379 -29.82 19.89 29.41
N ASP A 380 -29.37 19.21 30.46
CA ASP A 380 -28.00 18.66 30.56
C ASP A 380 -27.71 17.60 29.50
N ASP A 381 -28.74 16.91 29.00
CA ASP A 381 -28.61 15.89 27.95
C ASP A 381 -28.19 16.48 26.60
N VAL A 382 -28.44 17.77 26.38
CA VAL A 382 -28.18 18.42 25.10
C VAL A 382 -27.01 19.41 25.15
N LEU A 383 -26.53 19.81 26.34
CA LEU A 383 -25.44 20.79 26.49
C LEU A 383 -24.13 20.39 25.80
N PHE A 384 -23.85 19.08 25.69
CA PHE A 384 -22.66 18.60 24.98
C PHE A 384 -22.62 19.08 23.51
N LEU A 385 -23.78 19.29 22.88
CA LEU A 385 -23.89 19.77 21.51
C LEU A 385 -23.29 21.17 21.34
N ASP A 386 -23.36 22.06 22.34
CA ASP A 386 -22.73 23.38 22.23
C ASP A 386 -21.20 23.24 22.13
N SER A 387 -20.62 22.35 22.93
CA SER A 387 -19.16 22.10 22.98
C SER A 387 -18.61 21.27 21.81
N TRP A 388 -19.44 20.41 21.21
CA TRP A 388 -18.99 19.49 20.17
C TRP A 388 -18.94 20.15 18.80
N ASN A 389 -17.77 20.29 18.19
CA ASN A 389 -17.66 20.75 16.80
C ASN A 389 -17.65 19.55 15.84
N PRO A 390 -18.76 19.24 15.14
CA PRO A 390 -18.80 18.11 14.22
C PRO A 390 -17.85 18.33 13.04
N LEU A 391 -17.26 17.26 12.54
CA LEU A 391 -16.40 17.32 11.36
C LEU A 391 -17.20 17.82 10.14
N PRO A 392 -16.65 18.73 9.32
CA PRO A 392 -17.41 19.36 8.23
C PRO A 392 -18.03 18.37 7.24
N PHE A 393 -17.36 17.25 6.98
CA PHE A 393 -17.85 16.22 6.09
C PHE A 393 -19.11 15.50 6.61
N LEU A 394 -19.41 15.55 7.92
CA LEU A 394 -20.66 15.01 8.48
C LEU A 394 -21.89 15.80 8.01
N LEU A 395 -21.71 17.03 7.53
CA LEU A 395 -22.79 17.89 7.02
C LEU A 395 -22.82 17.97 5.49
N ALA A 396 -21.78 17.48 4.82
CA ALA A 396 -21.61 17.62 3.39
C ALA A 396 -22.18 16.42 2.62
N PRO A 397 -22.92 16.65 1.51
CA PRO A 397 -23.18 15.58 0.55
C PRO A 397 -21.90 15.24 -0.24
N PRO A 398 -21.77 14.02 -0.80
CA PRO A 398 -20.64 13.66 -1.64
C PRO A 398 -20.59 14.54 -2.91
N ASN A 399 -19.42 15.09 -3.19
CA ASN A 399 -19.17 15.98 -4.33
C ASN A 399 -18.07 15.41 -5.24
N PHE A 400 -18.49 14.63 -6.23
CA PHE A 400 -17.59 13.98 -7.20
C PHE A 400 -16.86 14.96 -8.11
N LYS A 401 -17.42 16.16 -8.33
CA LYS A 401 -16.76 17.22 -9.11
C LYS A 401 -15.56 17.78 -8.33
N ALA A 402 -15.76 18.10 -7.05
CA ALA A 402 -14.69 18.54 -6.17
C ALA A 402 -13.58 17.49 -6.03
N MET A 403 -13.95 16.21 -5.91
CA MET A 403 -13.02 15.08 -5.93
C MET A 403 -12.16 15.06 -7.21
N ALA A 404 -12.79 15.19 -8.38
CA ALA A 404 -12.09 15.21 -9.67
C ALA A 404 -11.15 16.42 -9.83
N GLU A 405 -11.57 17.59 -9.35
CA GLU A 405 -10.74 18.81 -9.32
C GLU A 405 -9.48 18.61 -8.47
N ILE A 406 -9.63 18.03 -7.26
CA ILE A 406 -8.49 17.73 -6.38
C ILE A 406 -7.57 16.69 -7.00
N LYS A 407 -8.10 15.61 -7.60
CA LYS A 407 -7.29 14.62 -8.32
C LYS A 407 -6.45 15.29 -9.42
N LYS A 408 -7.05 16.21 -10.18
CA LYS A 408 -6.34 16.99 -11.20
C LYS A 408 -5.25 17.89 -10.60
N LEU A 409 -5.54 18.59 -9.50
CA LEU A 409 -4.56 19.44 -8.82
C LEU A 409 -3.38 18.63 -8.27
N ILE A 410 -3.64 17.44 -7.73
CA ILE A 410 -2.60 16.50 -7.30
C ILE A 410 -1.66 16.19 -8.46
N LEU A 411 -2.20 15.75 -9.61
CA LEU A 411 -1.38 15.43 -10.79
C LEU A 411 -0.60 16.63 -11.32
N VAL A 412 -1.19 17.83 -11.33
CA VAL A 412 -0.50 19.07 -11.74
C VAL A 412 0.66 19.38 -10.79
N ARG A 413 0.50 19.15 -9.48
CA ARG A 413 1.51 19.50 -8.47
C ARG A 413 2.66 18.50 -8.39
N THR A 414 2.39 17.20 -8.52
CA THR A 414 3.35 16.12 -8.25
C THR A 414 3.69 15.26 -9.47
N GLY A 415 2.92 15.35 -10.55
CA GLY A 415 3.03 14.50 -11.74
C GLY A 415 2.50 13.07 -11.58
N GLN A 416 2.43 12.55 -10.35
CA GLN A 416 2.02 11.17 -10.05
C GLN A 416 1.26 11.08 -8.71
N TYR A 417 0.23 10.23 -8.65
CA TYR A 417 -0.57 10.01 -7.44
C TYR A 417 0.23 9.38 -6.31
N MET A 418 1.08 8.38 -6.59
CA MET A 418 1.87 7.71 -5.55
C MET A 418 2.85 8.66 -4.84
N LYS A 419 3.48 9.58 -5.57
CA LYS A 419 4.31 10.63 -4.98
C LYS A 419 3.49 11.59 -4.12
N ALA A 420 2.30 11.96 -4.58
CA ALA A 420 1.41 12.80 -3.78
C ALA A 420 0.91 12.09 -2.53
N TRP A 421 0.64 10.79 -2.62
CA TRP A 421 0.25 9.95 -1.51
C TRP A 421 1.27 10.06 -0.39
N ARG A 422 2.54 9.71 -0.67
CA ARG A 422 3.60 9.70 0.34
C ARG A 422 4.05 11.07 0.83
N ARG A 423 3.88 12.15 0.05
CA ARG A 423 4.35 13.50 0.42
C ARG A 423 3.28 14.39 1.04
N LEU A 424 2.04 14.20 0.63
CA LEU A 424 0.96 15.13 0.94
C LEU A 424 -0.12 14.46 1.79
N LEU A 425 -0.59 13.29 1.38
CA LEU A 425 -1.79 12.65 1.93
C LEU A 425 -1.52 11.69 3.09
N ASP A 426 -0.45 10.90 3.04
CA ASP A 426 -0.07 9.85 4.00
C ASP A 426 1.37 10.12 4.46
N LYS A 427 1.53 11.16 5.29
CA LYS A 427 2.87 11.64 5.68
C LYS A 427 3.48 10.80 6.79
N ASP A 428 2.64 10.21 7.62
CA ASP A 428 3.03 9.34 8.72
C ASP A 428 3.22 7.88 8.30
N ALA A 429 2.90 7.55 7.04
CA ALA A 429 3.05 6.20 6.48
C ALA A 429 2.14 5.15 7.14
N THR A 430 0.98 5.59 7.59
CA THR A 430 -0.11 4.74 8.10
C THR A 430 -0.86 4.01 6.99
N ASN A 431 -0.58 4.34 5.72
CA ASN A 431 -1.33 3.89 4.53
C ASN A 431 -2.78 4.36 4.52
N ARG A 432 -3.09 5.40 5.29
CA ARG A 432 -4.40 6.02 5.41
C ARG A 432 -4.19 7.52 5.37
N CYS A 433 -5.09 8.23 4.71
CA CYS A 433 -5.13 9.69 4.75
C CYS A 433 -6.33 10.09 5.60
N ASN A 434 -6.07 10.63 6.78
CA ASN A 434 -7.13 11.14 7.65
C ASN A 434 -7.66 12.50 7.18
N TRP A 435 -8.73 13.00 7.80
CA TRP A 435 -9.38 14.25 7.39
C TRP A 435 -8.44 15.45 7.49
N TYR A 436 -7.57 15.48 8.50
CA TYR A 436 -6.67 16.61 8.73
C TYR A 436 -5.53 16.63 7.69
N GLU A 437 -5.01 15.47 7.31
CA GLU A 437 -4.03 15.33 6.22
C GLU A 437 -4.64 15.73 4.88
N PHE A 438 -5.85 15.26 4.58
CA PHE A 438 -6.57 15.62 3.36
C PHE A 438 -6.86 17.12 3.29
N LYS A 439 -7.37 17.70 4.37
CA LYS A 439 -7.63 19.14 4.48
C LYS A 439 -6.36 19.96 4.30
N THR A 440 -5.26 19.54 4.94
CA THR A 440 -3.95 20.18 4.81
C THR A 440 -3.44 20.07 3.37
N THR A 441 -3.63 18.93 2.72
CA THR A 441 -3.29 18.72 1.31
C THR A 441 -4.08 19.66 0.41
N CYS A 442 -5.40 19.77 0.60
CA CYS A 442 -6.23 20.71 -0.16
C CYS A 442 -5.74 22.16 -0.01
N HIS A 443 -5.33 22.55 1.20
CA HIS A 443 -4.72 23.87 1.44
C HIS A 443 -3.39 24.05 0.70
N ILE A 444 -2.49 23.06 0.76
CA ILE A 444 -1.20 23.08 0.02
C ILE A 444 -1.41 23.16 -1.49
N LEU A 445 -2.45 22.52 -2.01
CA LEU A 445 -2.83 22.58 -3.43
C LEU A 445 -3.51 23.90 -3.82
N GLY A 446 -3.81 24.79 -2.85
CA GLY A 446 -4.57 26.02 -3.09
C GLY A 446 -6.02 25.77 -3.48
N TYR A 447 -6.59 24.62 -3.12
CA TYR A 447 -7.98 24.30 -3.41
C TYR A 447 -8.92 25.09 -2.50
N THR A 448 -9.79 25.90 -3.10
CA THR A 448 -10.78 26.73 -2.38
C THR A 448 -12.22 26.25 -2.56
N GLY A 449 -12.42 25.10 -3.20
CA GLY A 449 -13.74 24.53 -3.43
C GLY A 449 -14.26 23.70 -2.25
N ASP A 450 -15.20 22.80 -2.54
CA ASP A 450 -15.90 21.99 -1.54
C ASP A 450 -15.05 20.82 -1.03
N THR A 451 -14.18 21.11 -0.08
CA THR A 451 -13.26 20.12 0.53
C THR A 451 -14.03 19.03 1.29
N ALA A 452 -15.11 19.40 1.98
CA ALA A 452 -15.90 18.46 2.78
C ALA A 452 -16.69 17.49 1.90
N GLY A 453 -17.31 17.99 0.82
CA GLY A 453 -17.98 17.14 -0.16
C GLY A 453 -17.00 16.28 -0.97
N ALA A 454 -15.80 16.78 -1.27
CA ALA A 454 -14.75 15.97 -1.90
C ALA A 454 -14.35 14.78 -1.02
N TRP A 455 -14.10 15.00 0.28
CA TRP A 455 -13.83 13.92 1.23
C TRP A 455 -14.93 12.86 1.21
N ARG A 456 -16.20 13.28 1.26
CA ARG A 456 -17.35 12.37 1.18
C ARG A 456 -17.47 11.59 -0.13
N ALA A 457 -16.89 12.11 -1.21
CA ALA A 457 -16.82 11.42 -2.48
C ALA A 457 -15.63 10.44 -2.55
N PHE A 458 -14.53 10.72 -1.85
CA PHE A 458 -13.39 9.80 -1.72
C PHE A 458 -13.68 8.65 -0.73
N ASP A 459 -14.17 8.97 0.47
CA ASP A 459 -14.56 8.02 1.53
C ASP A 459 -16.04 7.61 1.36
N ASP A 460 -16.34 6.93 0.25
CA ASP A 460 -17.70 6.54 -0.12
C ASP A 460 -18.25 5.39 0.75
N ASP A 461 -17.36 4.63 1.38
CA ASP A 461 -17.66 3.52 2.27
C ASP A 461 -17.76 3.92 3.75
N LEU A 462 -17.47 5.18 4.08
CA LEU A 462 -17.48 5.73 5.44
C LEU A 462 -16.51 4.98 6.36
N SER A 463 -15.36 4.60 5.80
CA SER A 463 -14.26 4.01 6.53
C SER A 463 -13.72 4.97 7.58
N GLY A 464 -13.80 6.29 7.33
CA GLY A 464 -13.23 7.35 8.16
C GLY A 464 -11.84 7.79 7.70
N TYR A 465 -11.33 7.23 6.61
CA TYR A 465 -10.06 7.60 5.99
C TYR A 465 -10.15 7.47 4.47
N ILE A 466 -9.18 8.04 3.76
CA ILE A 466 -8.98 7.78 2.33
C ILE A 466 -7.83 6.78 2.21
N SER A 467 -7.91 5.85 1.26
CA SER A 467 -6.85 4.90 0.88
C SER A 467 -6.25 5.26 -0.48
N LEU A 468 -5.06 4.76 -0.80
CA LEU A 468 -4.45 4.97 -2.12
C LEU A 468 -5.38 4.46 -3.23
N ARG A 469 -6.05 3.32 -3.03
CA ARG A 469 -7.02 2.76 -3.98
C ARG A 469 -8.14 3.73 -4.37
N GLN A 470 -8.66 4.51 -3.42
CA GLN A 470 -9.70 5.52 -3.68
C GLN A 470 -9.16 6.73 -4.48
N ILE A 471 -7.87 7.05 -4.32
CA ILE A 471 -7.20 8.06 -5.13
C ILE A 471 -6.89 7.52 -6.53
N ASP A 472 -6.20 6.38 -6.60
CA ASP A 472 -5.67 5.78 -7.82
C ASP A 472 -5.48 4.25 -7.67
N GLU A 473 -6.37 3.48 -8.32
CA GLU A 473 -6.38 2.01 -8.28
C GLU A 473 -5.14 1.39 -8.95
N GLU A 474 -4.56 2.06 -9.96
CA GLU A 474 -3.35 1.57 -10.65
C GLU A 474 -2.12 1.62 -9.74
N SER A 475 -1.88 2.76 -9.08
CA SER A 475 -0.79 2.91 -8.10
C SER A 475 -0.91 1.91 -6.96
N ASP A 476 -2.13 1.71 -6.43
CA ASP A 476 -2.41 0.74 -5.38
C ASP A 476 -2.07 -0.70 -5.81
N MET A 477 -2.47 -1.08 -7.03
CA MET A 477 -2.18 -2.40 -7.59
C MET A 477 -0.67 -2.64 -7.76
N VAL A 478 0.09 -1.64 -8.24
CA VAL A 478 1.54 -1.75 -8.42
C VAL A 478 2.25 -2.03 -7.09
N LEU A 479 1.92 -1.29 -6.03
CA LEU A 479 2.51 -1.50 -4.70
C LEU A 479 2.05 -2.81 -4.06
N SER A 480 0.77 -3.15 -4.20
CA SER A 480 0.23 -4.42 -3.70
C SER A 480 0.90 -5.62 -4.36
N ASN A 481 1.12 -5.59 -5.67
CA ASN A 481 1.83 -6.63 -6.40
C ASN A 481 3.28 -6.78 -5.93
N PHE A 482 3.99 -5.66 -5.76
CA PHE A 482 5.36 -5.67 -5.25
C PHE A 482 5.44 -6.21 -3.82
N ARG A 483 4.56 -5.74 -2.93
CA ARG A 483 4.47 -6.22 -1.55
C ARG A 483 4.23 -7.72 -1.51
N ARG A 484 3.25 -8.23 -2.27
CA ARG A 484 2.94 -9.68 -2.33
C ARG A 484 4.15 -10.48 -2.80
N TRP A 485 4.84 -10.01 -3.84
CA TRP A 485 6.07 -10.64 -4.31
C TRP A 485 7.18 -10.62 -3.23
N CYS A 486 7.40 -9.50 -2.56
CA CYS A 486 8.39 -9.42 -1.48
C CYS A 486 8.09 -10.38 -0.31
N ILE A 487 6.81 -10.47 0.09
CA ILE A 487 6.38 -11.41 1.14
C ILE A 487 6.59 -12.85 0.68
N ALA A 488 6.18 -13.18 -0.55
CA ALA A 488 6.30 -14.52 -1.11
C ALA A 488 7.78 -14.95 -1.21
N GLU A 489 8.67 -14.07 -1.64
CA GLU A 489 10.07 -14.41 -1.92
C GLU A 489 10.99 -14.24 -0.71
N PHE A 490 10.81 -13.19 0.09
CA PHE A 490 11.72 -12.78 1.19
C PHE A 490 11.05 -12.74 2.56
N GLY A 491 9.74 -12.97 2.64
CA GLY A 491 8.96 -12.94 3.88
C GLY A 491 8.41 -11.56 4.24
N SER A 492 9.10 -10.49 3.87
CA SER A 492 8.67 -9.09 4.07
C SER A 492 9.43 -8.15 3.13
N VAL A 493 8.91 -6.94 2.93
CA VAL A 493 9.56 -5.87 2.16
C VAL A 493 10.85 -5.43 2.85
N ARG A 494 10.87 -5.32 4.18
CA ARG A 494 12.11 -5.06 4.93
C ARG A 494 13.19 -6.12 4.68
N SER A 495 12.81 -7.39 4.62
CA SER A 495 13.76 -8.47 4.32
C SER A 495 14.23 -8.44 2.87
N ALA A 496 13.34 -8.10 1.92
CA ALA A 496 13.70 -7.90 0.53
C ALA A 496 14.75 -6.79 0.38
N PHE A 497 14.53 -5.64 1.03
CA PHE A 497 15.46 -4.51 1.03
C PHE A 497 16.88 -4.93 1.49
N ALA A 498 16.99 -5.64 2.62
CA ALA A 498 18.29 -6.11 3.12
C ALA A 498 18.98 -7.15 2.20
N VAL A 499 18.21 -7.82 1.33
CA VAL A 499 18.78 -8.72 0.32
C VAL A 499 19.27 -7.92 -0.88
N PHE A 500 18.51 -6.90 -1.31
CA PHE A 500 18.80 -6.07 -2.48
C PHE A 500 20.03 -5.18 -2.25
N ASP A 501 20.15 -4.66 -1.03
CA ASP A 501 21.28 -3.85 -0.55
C ASP A 501 22.52 -4.75 -0.50
N SER A 502 23.27 -4.74 -1.59
CA SER A 502 24.36 -5.68 -1.84
C SER A 502 25.68 -5.08 -1.36
N ASP A 503 25.80 -3.76 -1.40
CA ASP A 503 26.94 -3.00 -0.88
C ASP A 503 26.80 -2.63 0.61
N CYS A 504 25.64 -2.90 1.21
CA CYS A 504 25.31 -2.56 2.60
C CYS A 504 25.37 -1.04 2.85
N SER A 505 25.06 -0.22 1.84
CA SER A 505 25.02 1.24 1.95
C SER A 505 23.87 1.73 2.82
N GLY A 506 22.86 0.90 3.09
CA GLY A 506 21.63 1.29 3.78
C GLY A 506 20.62 1.99 2.85
N SER A 507 20.91 2.05 1.56
CA SER A 507 20.06 2.60 0.49
C SER A 507 20.08 1.66 -0.71
N LEU A 508 19.08 1.75 -1.59
CA LEU A 508 19.07 1.02 -2.86
C LEU A 508 19.18 2.02 -4.00
N SER A 509 20.27 1.96 -4.75
CA SER A 509 20.33 2.60 -6.05
C SER A 509 19.31 1.97 -7.02
N PHE A 510 18.94 2.69 -8.08
CA PHE A 510 18.09 2.11 -9.13
C PHE A 510 18.71 0.87 -9.77
N GLN A 511 20.04 0.84 -9.89
CA GLN A 511 20.79 -0.30 -10.42
C GLN A 511 20.64 -1.54 -9.53
N GLU A 512 20.84 -1.41 -8.21
CA GLU A 512 20.64 -2.51 -7.27
C GLU A 512 19.20 -3.01 -7.26
N PHE A 513 18.23 -2.08 -7.26
CA PHE A 513 16.81 -2.42 -7.30
C PHE A 513 16.43 -3.18 -8.57
N ARG A 514 16.84 -2.67 -9.74
CA ARG A 514 16.59 -3.30 -11.05
C ARG A 514 17.28 -4.67 -11.13
N ALA A 515 18.54 -4.75 -10.70
CA ALA A 515 19.29 -6.00 -10.67
C ALA A 515 18.59 -7.04 -9.79
N ALA A 516 18.16 -6.66 -8.59
CA ALA A 516 17.46 -7.56 -7.68
C ALA A 516 16.09 -8.00 -8.22
N CYS A 517 15.28 -7.09 -8.77
CA CYS A 517 14.01 -7.42 -9.42
C CYS A 517 14.22 -8.47 -10.52
N ARG A 518 15.27 -8.34 -11.34
CA ARG A 518 15.61 -9.30 -12.40
C ARG A 518 16.09 -10.64 -11.84
N VAL A 519 17.09 -10.63 -10.96
CA VAL A 519 17.70 -11.84 -10.37
C VAL A 519 16.65 -12.69 -9.65
N TYR A 520 15.70 -12.04 -8.97
CA TYR A 520 14.67 -12.73 -8.19
C TYR A 520 13.31 -12.88 -8.91
N GLY A 521 13.21 -12.44 -10.18
CA GLY A 521 12.03 -12.66 -11.03
C GLY A 521 10.79 -11.86 -10.61
N TYR A 522 10.94 -10.55 -10.44
CA TYR A 522 9.82 -9.62 -10.33
C TYR A 522 9.26 -9.34 -11.73
N ASP A 523 7.97 -9.61 -11.93
CA ASP A 523 7.29 -9.47 -13.22
C ASP A 523 6.79 -8.04 -13.51
N GLY A 524 6.93 -7.11 -12.56
CA GLY A 524 6.52 -5.70 -12.73
C GLY A 524 7.65 -4.80 -13.27
N SER A 525 7.32 -3.54 -13.59
CA SER A 525 8.31 -2.55 -14.07
C SER A 525 9.15 -1.99 -12.91
N PRO A 526 10.46 -2.28 -12.82
CA PRO A 526 11.30 -1.75 -11.75
C PRO A 526 11.42 -0.23 -11.82
N ARG A 527 11.42 0.35 -13.03
CA ARG A 527 11.56 1.79 -13.22
C ARG A 527 10.34 2.56 -12.73
N THR A 528 9.14 2.08 -13.07
CA THR A 528 7.89 2.69 -12.61
C THR A 528 7.80 2.62 -11.10
N LEU A 529 8.08 1.44 -10.52
CA LEU A 529 8.01 1.24 -9.09
C LEU A 529 9.07 2.04 -8.32
N PHE A 530 10.32 2.05 -8.78
CA PHE A 530 11.40 2.82 -8.15
C PHE A 530 11.08 4.31 -8.17
N SER A 531 10.69 4.86 -9.33
CA SER A 531 10.28 6.27 -9.44
C SER A 531 9.13 6.61 -8.50
N ALA A 532 8.24 5.66 -8.25
CA ALA A 532 7.05 5.88 -7.43
C ALA A 532 7.34 5.74 -5.92
N LEU A 533 8.32 4.90 -5.54
CA LEU A 533 8.84 4.76 -4.18
C LEU A 533 9.89 5.82 -3.80
N ASP A 534 10.61 6.39 -4.78
CA ASP A 534 11.61 7.46 -4.61
C ASP A 534 10.89 8.80 -4.46
N VAL A 535 10.40 9.01 -3.25
CA VAL A 535 9.48 10.09 -2.92
C VAL A 535 10.24 11.42 -2.82
N ASP A 536 11.45 11.38 -2.27
CA ASP A 536 12.30 12.54 -2.10
C ASP A 536 13.12 12.92 -3.34
N GLN A 537 13.16 12.03 -4.35
CA GLN A 537 13.88 12.19 -5.62
C GLN A 537 15.39 12.28 -5.45
N GLN A 538 15.94 11.59 -4.44
CA GLN A 538 17.39 11.47 -4.26
C GLN A 538 18.01 10.45 -5.24
N GLY A 539 17.19 9.68 -5.97
CA GLY A 539 17.68 8.65 -6.88
C GLY A 539 18.11 7.36 -6.17
N THR A 540 17.80 7.23 -4.88
CA THR A 540 18.06 6.07 -4.03
C THR A 540 16.85 5.80 -3.14
N LEU A 541 16.50 4.54 -2.90
CA LEU A 541 15.45 4.17 -1.95
C LEU A 541 16.04 3.83 -0.59
N THR A 542 15.59 4.51 0.45
CA THR A 542 15.91 4.16 1.84
C THR A 542 14.95 3.12 2.39
N LEU A 543 15.33 2.46 3.49
CA LEU A 543 14.43 1.50 4.15
C LEU A 543 13.10 2.16 4.56
N LYS A 544 13.12 3.43 4.97
CA LYS A 544 11.91 4.17 5.38
C LYS A 544 10.91 4.33 4.23
N GLU A 545 11.39 4.46 3.00
CA GLU A 545 10.56 4.64 1.81
C GLU A 545 9.89 3.37 1.34
N VAL A 546 10.34 2.19 1.79
CA VAL A 546 9.76 0.90 1.39
C VAL A 546 9.10 0.14 2.53
N VAL A 547 9.53 0.31 3.78
CA VAL A 547 9.11 -0.53 4.91
C VAL A 547 7.63 -0.35 5.27
N PHE A 548 7.05 0.81 4.97
CA PHE A 548 5.63 1.09 5.18
C PHE A 548 4.70 0.10 4.46
N LEU A 549 5.19 -0.53 3.38
CA LEU A 549 4.49 -1.61 2.69
C LEU A 549 4.31 -2.87 3.55
N ASP A 550 5.16 -3.13 4.56
CA ASP A 550 4.99 -4.31 5.42
C ASP A 550 3.69 -4.22 6.24
N ASP A 551 3.34 -3.02 6.69
CA ASP A 551 2.16 -2.74 7.50
C ASP A 551 0.94 -2.29 6.68
N TRP A 552 1.03 -2.34 5.35
CA TRP A 552 -0.09 -2.08 4.46
C TRP A 552 -1.17 -3.15 4.61
N GLU A 553 -2.26 -2.81 5.30
CA GLU A 553 -3.43 -3.67 5.40
C GLU A 553 -4.14 -3.69 4.03
N ILE A 554 -3.99 -4.78 3.29
CA ILE A 554 -4.79 -5.06 2.10
C ILE A 554 -6.09 -5.69 2.62
N ASP A 555 -7.23 -5.14 2.26
CA ASP A 555 -8.52 -5.61 2.76
C ASP A 555 -8.68 -7.13 2.56
N ALA A 556 -9.09 -7.84 3.61
CA ALA A 556 -9.19 -9.30 3.61
C ALA A 556 -10.14 -9.86 2.53
N GLU A 557 -11.04 -9.03 1.98
CA GLU A 557 -11.89 -9.40 0.83
C GLU A 557 -11.07 -9.60 -0.46
N ASP A 558 -9.97 -8.86 -0.63
CA ASP A 558 -9.06 -9.00 -1.77
C ASP A 558 -8.24 -10.31 -1.67
N GLU A 559 -7.90 -10.79 -0.46
CA GLU A 559 -7.23 -12.09 -0.28
C GLU A 559 -8.08 -13.28 -0.75
N PHE A 560 -9.41 -13.21 -0.60
CA PHE A 560 -10.34 -14.26 -1.03
C PHE A 560 -10.62 -14.25 -2.54
N GLU A 561 -10.67 -13.09 -3.20
CA GLU A 561 -10.85 -13.00 -4.66
C GLU A 561 -9.55 -13.31 -5.43
N ASP A 562 -8.39 -12.85 -4.93
CA ASP A 562 -7.09 -13.09 -5.59
C ASP A 562 -6.44 -14.43 -5.22
N GLY A 563 -6.75 -15.03 -4.05
CA GLY A 563 -6.34 -16.41 -3.74
C GLY A 563 -6.88 -17.42 -4.77
N HIS A 564 -8.06 -17.15 -5.32
CA HIS A 564 -8.62 -17.91 -6.44
C HIS A 564 -7.88 -17.64 -7.76
N ARG A 565 -7.56 -16.38 -8.10
CA ARG A 565 -6.84 -16.04 -9.36
C ARG A 565 -5.38 -16.49 -9.36
N THR A 566 -4.66 -16.26 -8.27
CA THR A 566 -3.27 -16.69 -8.09
C THR A 566 -3.16 -18.21 -7.97
N GLY A 567 -4.14 -18.87 -7.34
CA GLY A 567 -4.29 -20.33 -7.33
C GLY A 567 -4.54 -20.92 -8.73
N LEU A 568 -5.37 -20.27 -9.54
CA LEU A 568 -5.61 -20.64 -10.95
C LEU A 568 -4.38 -20.40 -11.86
N ALA A 569 -3.64 -19.30 -11.66
CA ALA A 569 -2.41 -19.02 -12.40
C ALA A 569 -1.25 -19.96 -12.02
N ALA A 570 -1.14 -20.31 -10.73
CA ALA A 570 -0.18 -21.32 -10.24
C ALA A 570 -0.57 -22.74 -10.67
N ALA A 571 -1.85 -23.10 -10.65
CA ALA A 571 -2.35 -24.40 -11.14
C ALA A 571 -2.19 -24.54 -12.66
N SER A 572 -2.37 -23.45 -13.42
CA SER A 572 -2.11 -23.42 -14.87
C SER A 572 -0.63 -23.61 -15.21
N LYS A 573 0.30 -23.16 -14.35
CA LYS A 573 1.74 -23.43 -14.45
C LYS A 573 2.14 -24.87 -14.09
N VAL A 574 1.28 -25.64 -13.43
CA VAL A 574 1.59 -27.00 -12.91
C VAL A 574 0.72 -28.10 -13.54
N GLY A 575 -0.23 -27.78 -14.42
CA GLY A 575 -0.98 -28.76 -15.19
C GLY A 575 -1.84 -29.72 -14.35
N LEU A 576 -2.35 -29.29 -13.18
CA LEU A 576 -3.21 -30.12 -12.33
C LEU A 576 -4.69 -29.75 -12.49
N GLN A 577 -5.51 -30.69 -12.97
CA GLN A 577 -6.97 -30.59 -12.89
C GLN A 577 -7.43 -30.95 -11.47
N ILE A 578 -8.11 -30.02 -10.78
CA ILE A 578 -8.80 -30.33 -9.52
C ILE A 578 -10.26 -29.89 -9.64
N GLY A 579 -11.16 -30.87 -9.58
CA GLY A 579 -12.59 -30.65 -9.38
C GLY A 579 -12.93 -30.68 -7.90
N ALA A 580 -13.54 -29.61 -7.38
CA ALA A 580 -14.25 -29.63 -6.11
C ALA A 580 -15.27 -28.47 -6.08
N ARG A 581 -16.54 -28.80 -6.30
CA ARG A 581 -17.66 -27.86 -6.26
C ARG A 581 -18.81 -28.49 -5.46
N SER A 582 -18.76 -28.39 -4.14
CA SER A 582 -19.96 -28.38 -3.27
C SER A 582 -19.56 -28.29 -1.80
N THR A 583 -20.34 -27.49 -1.06
CA THR A 583 -20.34 -27.34 0.41
C THR A 583 -19.53 -26.15 0.93
N ILE A 584 -20.15 -24.95 0.88
CA ILE A 584 -20.24 -23.96 1.98
C ILE A 584 -21.37 -23.01 1.54
N SER A 585 -22.59 -23.33 1.93
CA SER A 585 -23.72 -22.41 1.95
C SER A 585 -24.48 -22.73 3.22
N LYS A 586 -24.38 -21.81 4.19
CA LYS A 586 -25.22 -21.57 5.37
C LYS A 586 -24.35 -21.04 6.51
N LEU A 587 -24.19 -19.70 6.55
CA LEU A 587 -24.08 -18.83 7.74
C LEU A 587 -23.45 -17.47 7.39
N THR A 588 -24.19 -16.58 6.71
CA THR A 588 -24.05 -15.11 6.78
C THR A 588 -25.31 -14.47 6.20
N ASP A 589 -26.02 -13.64 6.95
CA ASP A 589 -26.86 -12.59 6.37
C ASP A 589 -26.02 -11.31 6.26
N ASP A 590 -25.69 -10.87 5.04
CA ASP A 590 -25.35 -9.46 4.77
C ASP A 590 -25.82 -8.97 3.36
N PRO A 591 -26.96 -8.25 3.29
CA PRO A 591 -27.49 -7.58 2.10
C PRO A 591 -26.72 -6.34 1.60
N VAL A 592 -25.62 -5.93 2.26
CA VAL A 592 -24.90 -4.68 1.96
C VAL A 592 -23.97 -4.80 0.74
N ARG A 593 -23.39 -5.98 0.47
CA ARG A 593 -22.60 -6.25 -0.74
C ARG A 593 -23.43 -6.10 -2.03
N ALA A 594 -24.73 -6.42 -1.97
CA ALA A 594 -25.65 -6.29 -3.10
C ALA A 594 -25.93 -4.83 -3.52
N ARG A 595 -25.83 -3.86 -2.60
CA ARG A 595 -25.99 -2.41 -2.90
C ARG A 595 -24.72 -1.78 -3.47
N ARG A 596 -23.54 -2.28 -3.06
CA ARG A 596 -22.23 -1.85 -3.57
C ARG A 596 -22.07 -2.15 -5.08
N VAL A 597 -22.57 -3.30 -5.54
CA VAL A 597 -22.62 -3.73 -6.96
C VAL A 597 -23.62 -2.91 -7.80
N ALA A 598 -24.69 -2.38 -7.20
CA ALA A 598 -25.71 -1.62 -7.93
C ALA A 598 -25.33 -0.15 -8.17
N ARG A 599 -24.54 0.47 -7.28
CA ARG A 599 -24.12 1.88 -7.41
C ARG A 599 -22.90 2.07 -8.33
N ARG A 600 -21.96 1.13 -8.34
CA ARG A 600 -20.87 1.09 -9.36
C ARG A 600 -21.44 0.97 -10.80
N LYS A 601 -22.65 0.39 -10.92
CA LYS A 601 -23.47 0.32 -12.16
C LYS A 601 -24.09 1.68 -12.58
N TYR A 602 -24.24 2.63 -11.66
CA TYR A 602 -24.67 4.02 -11.92
C TYR A 602 -23.48 4.92 -12.26
N GLU A 603 -22.35 4.73 -11.58
CA GLU A 603 -21.09 5.46 -11.82
C GLU A 603 -20.51 5.21 -13.23
N LEU A 604 -20.60 4.00 -13.76
CA LEU A 604 -20.20 3.69 -15.15
C LEU A 604 -21.13 4.31 -16.21
N ARG A 605 -22.39 4.61 -15.88
CA ARG A 605 -23.34 5.23 -16.82
C ARG A 605 -23.20 6.75 -16.92
N GLN A 606 -22.51 7.37 -15.97
CA GLN A 606 -22.18 8.81 -15.96
C GLN A 606 -20.74 9.09 -16.43
N GLN A 607 -20.05 8.11 -17.06
CA GLN A 607 -18.86 8.33 -17.91
C GLN A 607 -19.09 9.30 -19.10
N ALA A 608 -20.20 10.04 -19.09
CA ALA A 608 -20.42 11.22 -19.90
C ALA A 608 -19.51 12.38 -19.44
N VAL A 609 -18.27 12.42 -19.96
CA VAL A 609 -17.63 13.51 -20.72
C VAL A 609 -16.40 12.87 -21.43
N PRO A 610 -16.17 13.06 -22.74
CA PRO A 610 -15.31 12.17 -23.52
C PRO A 610 -13.80 12.39 -23.33
N GLU A 611 -13.10 11.26 -23.29
CA GLU A 611 -11.70 10.98 -23.65
C GLU A 611 -10.71 12.17 -23.74
N ILE A 612 -9.85 12.31 -22.72
CA ILE A 612 -8.65 13.16 -22.80
C ILE A 612 -7.65 12.48 -23.75
N ARG A 613 -7.68 12.86 -25.03
CA ARG A 613 -6.60 12.57 -25.98
C ARG A 613 -5.31 13.28 -25.54
N ARG A 614 -4.17 12.60 -25.73
CA ARG A 614 -2.83 13.07 -25.33
C ARG A 614 -2.55 14.46 -25.90
N LEU A 615 -2.48 15.46 -25.02
CA LEU A 615 -2.03 16.81 -25.37
C LEU A 615 -0.50 16.87 -25.20
N ARG A 616 0.21 17.33 -26.23
CA ARG A 616 1.66 17.60 -26.15
C ARG A 616 1.87 19.11 -26.07
N LEU A 617 2.57 19.55 -25.02
CA LEU A 617 2.97 20.95 -24.85
C LEU A 617 4.16 21.24 -25.77
N SER A 618 4.10 22.32 -26.56
CA SER A 618 5.28 22.84 -27.26
C SER A 618 5.43 24.34 -27.02
N ARG A 619 6.67 24.77 -26.81
CA ARG A 619 7.04 26.13 -26.41
C ARG A 619 7.32 26.96 -27.67
N LYS A 620 6.60 28.07 -27.86
CA LYS A 620 7.04 29.13 -28.78
C LYS A 620 7.91 30.14 -28.01
N GLY A 621 8.83 30.77 -28.73
CA GLY A 621 9.96 31.54 -28.20
C GLY A 621 9.64 32.75 -27.31
N ASP A 622 8.36 33.03 -27.06
CA ASP A 622 7.92 34.32 -26.52
C ASP A 622 7.14 34.17 -25.20
N GLY A 623 7.17 32.98 -24.58
CA GLY A 623 6.55 32.73 -23.27
C GLY A 623 5.07 32.37 -23.30
N GLU A 624 4.44 32.24 -24.46
CA GLU A 624 3.09 31.70 -24.62
C GLU A 624 3.07 30.20 -24.96
N TYR A 625 2.10 29.49 -24.41
CA TYR A 625 1.83 28.07 -24.67
C TYR A 625 0.61 27.94 -25.59
N SER A 626 0.74 27.18 -26.68
CA SER A 626 -0.39 26.83 -27.55
C SER A 626 -0.61 25.32 -27.62
N TRP A 627 -1.86 24.89 -27.57
CA TRP A 627 -2.25 23.49 -27.74
C TRP A 627 -2.40 23.17 -29.23
N SER A 628 -1.79 22.07 -29.69
CA SER A 628 -2.04 21.53 -31.03
C SER A 628 -2.28 20.03 -30.98
N CYS A 629 -3.30 19.57 -31.72
CA CYS A 629 -3.64 18.17 -31.91
C CYS A 629 -2.94 17.64 -33.17
N THR A 630 -2.33 16.47 -33.10
CA THR A 630 -1.78 15.77 -34.27
C THR A 630 -2.23 14.31 -34.24
N ASP A 631 -3.10 13.91 -35.17
CA ASP A 631 -3.19 12.52 -35.63
C ASP A 631 -3.20 12.53 -37.17
N PRO A 632 -2.30 11.78 -37.82
CA PRO A 632 -2.42 11.39 -39.23
C PRO A 632 -3.31 10.14 -39.35
N TRP A 633 -3.97 9.97 -40.50
CA TRP A 633 -4.82 8.83 -40.92
C TRP A 633 -6.32 8.93 -40.60
N HIS A 634 -7.07 9.66 -41.43
CA HIS A 634 -7.97 9.07 -42.44
C HIS A 634 -8.76 10.16 -43.18
N SER A 635 -8.57 10.21 -44.49
CA SER A 635 -9.41 10.87 -45.47
C SER A 635 -10.76 10.14 -45.58
N GLY A 636 -11.89 10.84 -45.41
CA GLY A 636 -13.21 10.27 -45.64
C GLY A 636 -14.34 11.24 -45.29
N SER A 637 -14.95 11.83 -46.32
CA SER A 637 -16.11 12.72 -46.28
C SER A 637 -17.34 12.10 -45.60
N ALA A 638 -18.06 12.85 -44.74
CA ALA A 638 -19.46 13.26 -44.96
C ALA A 638 -20.22 13.70 -43.68
N SER A 639 -20.71 14.94 -43.73
CA SER A 639 -21.98 15.52 -43.23
C SER A 639 -22.48 15.32 -41.79
N ALA A 640 -22.52 16.44 -41.05
CA ALA A 640 -23.36 16.67 -39.87
C ALA A 640 -24.84 16.89 -40.24
N ARG A 641 -25.77 16.34 -39.45
CA ARG A 641 -27.14 16.88 -39.28
C ARG A 641 -27.84 16.35 -38.03
N ALA A 642 -28.15 17.29 -37.13
CA ALA A 642 -29.30 17.41 -36.20
C ALA A 642 -29.61 16.31 -35.16
N TRP A 643 -29.93 16.70 -33.92
CA TRP A 643 -31.29 16.68 -33.33
C TRP A 643 -31.24 17.01 -31.82
N MET A 644 -31.87 18.13 -31.42
CA MET A 644 -32.49 18.34 -30.09
C MET A 644 -33.94 17.82 -30.15
N PRO A 645 -34.60 17.50 -29.01
CA PRO A 645 -35.71 18.41 -28.60
C PRO A 645 -36.06 18.51 -27.08
N SER A 646 -36.45 19.74 -26.73
CA SER A 646 -37.56 20.30 -25.91
C SER A 646 -38.49 19.47 -25.00
N GLN A 647 -39.03 20.19 -24.02
CA GLN A 647 -39.96 19.91 -22.90
C GLN A 647 -41.43 19.53 -23.23
N ASP A 648 -42.00 18.73 -22.29
CA ASP A 648 -43.33 18.72 -21.63
C ASP A 648 -44.64 18.30 -22.34
N ARG A 649 -45.35 17.32 -21.74
CA ARG A 649 -46.81 17.30 -21.37
C ARG A 649 -47.36 15.93 -20.90
N SER A 650 -47.86 15.92 -19.65
CA SER A 650 -49.16 15.43 -19.13
C SER A 650 -49.70 13.97 -19.24
N LEU A 651 -50.23 13.49 -18.09
CA LEU A 651 -51.39 12.55 -17.83
C LEU A 651 -51.18 11.04 -18.13
N SER A 652 -51.73 10.03 -17.43
CA SER A 652 -52.68 9.89 -16.31
C SER A 652 -52.67 8.44 -15.77
N VAL A 653 -53.18 8.26 -14.55
CA VAL A 653 -53.45 7.02 -13.80
C VAL A 653 -54.47 6.08 -14.47
N ARG A 654 -54.29 4.74 -14.35
CA ARG A 654 -55.40 3.78 -14.16
C ARG A 654 -54.95 2.41 -13.62
N THR A 655 -55.65 2.01 -12.56
CA THR A 655 -55.72 0.72 -11.86
C THR A 655 -56.43 -0.35 -12.70
N VAL A 656 -56.04 -1.63 -12.63
CA VAL A 656 -56.97 -2.79 -12.73
C VAL A 656 -56.40 -4.01 -11.96
N ARG A 657 -57.25 -4.56 -11.07
CA ARG A 657 -57.22 -5.91 -10.48
C ARG A 657 -57.77 -6.93 -11.49
N THR A 658 -57.30 -8.18 -11.48
CA THR A 658 -58.16 -9.34 -11.71
C THR A 658 -57.70 -10.57 -10.92
N SER A 659 -58.68 -11.40 -10.61
CA SER A 659 -58.72 -12.46 -9.62
C SER A 659 -59.07 -13.81 -10.26
N ARG A 660 -58.42 -14.89 -9.77
CA ARG A 660 -58.95 -16.23 -9.43
C ARG A 660 -59.53 -17.22 -10.48
N LEU A 661 -59.22 -18.50 -10.18
CA LEU A 661 -59.86 -19.80 -10.55
C LEU A 661 -59.50 -20.36 -11.93
N GLY A 662 -59.18 -21.66 -12.14
CA GLY A 662 -59.08 -22.86 -11.30
C GLY A 662 -58.91 -24.11 -12.19
N GLN A 663 -58.45 -25.24 -11.61
CA GLN A 663 -58.61 -26.66 -12.06
C GLN A 663 -57.90 -27.09 -13.37
N ASP A 664 -57.37 -28.31 -13.61
CA ASP A 664 -57.47 -29.65 -13.01
C ASP A 664 -56.36 -30.59 -13.61
N ARG A 665 -56.21 -31.80 -13.00
CA ARG A 665 -55.62 -33.10 -13.49
C ARG A 665 -54.10 -33.33 -13.41
N GLU A 666 -53.60 -34.24 -12.57
CA GLU A 666 -53.62 -35.73 -12.57
C GLU A 666 -52.56 -36.34 -13.51
N ASP A 667 -51.53 -37.03 -12.98
CA ASP A 667 -51.50 -38.50 -12.86
C ASP A 667 -50.12 -39.12 -12.49
N ASN A 668 -50.21 -40.23 -11.72
CA ASN A 668 -49.29 -41.37 -11.54
C ASN A 668 -47.94 -41.16 -10.80
N GLY A 669 -47.53 -41.96 -9.81
CA GLY A 669 -48.03 -43.25 -9.31
C GLY A 669 -46.85 -44.17 -8.93
N CYS A 670 -47.02 -44.92 -7.84
CA CYS A 670 -46.20 -46.02 -7.27
C CYS A 670 -44.98 -45.69 -6.37
N SER A 671 -44.70 -46.36 -5.24
CA SER A 671 -45.45 -47.11 -4.19
C SER A 671 -44.42 -47.94 -3.40
N LEU A 672 -44.55 -47.93 -2.05
CA LEU A 672 -44.25 -48.98 -1.01
C LEU A 672 -42.83 -49.62 -0.97
N ASP A 673 -42.20 -49.98 0.16
CA ASP A 673 -42.58 -50.52 1.48
C ASP A 673 -41.76 -49.84 2.61
N ALA A 674 -42.24 -49.51 3.82
CA ALA A 674 -42.91 -50.23 4.91
C ALA A 674 -41.96 -50.99 5.88
N LEU A 675 -41.98 -50.55 7.16
CA LEU A 675 -41.95 -51.29 8.46
C LEU A 675 -41.33 -50.38 9.55
N ALA A 676 -42.15 -49.71 10.38
CA ALA A 676 -42.59 -50.13 11.73
C ALA A 676 -41.44 -50.10 12.76
N VAL A 677 -41.50 -49.35 13.86
CA VAL A 677 -42.30 -49.60 15.08
C VAL A 677 -42.45 -48.30 15.90
N ARG A 678 -43.64 -48.07 16.47
CA ARG A 678 -43.99 -47.10 17.56
C ARG A 678 -44.12 -47.88 18.89
N PRO A 679 -44.53 -47.26 20.02
CA PRO A 679 -44.04 -46.06 20.73
C PRO A 679 -43.77 -46.42 22.22
N ASP A 680 -43.40 -45.45 23.07
CA ASP A 680 -44.00 -45.40 24.41
C ASP A 680 -43.94 -44.01 25.04
N SER A 681 -45.05 -43.71 25.71
CA SER A 681 -45.48 -42.47 26.34
C SER A 681 -45.13 -42.43 27.82
N HIS A 682 -44.89 -41.26 28.38
CA HIS A 682 -45.37 -40.92 29.72
C HIS A 682 -45.56 -39.41 29.88
N ALA A 683 -46.81 -39.01 30.05
CA ALA A 683 -47.23 -37.74 30.63
C ALA A 683 -47.21 -37.84 32.17
N LEU A 684 -47.13 -36.70 32.87
CA LEU A 684 -47.73 -36.34 34.17
C LEU A 684 -47.17 -34.94 34.57
N GLN A 685 -47.98 -33.88 34.44
CA GLN A 685 -48.71 -33.15 35.51
C GLN A 685 -47.85 -32.29 36.46
N GLY A 686 -48.17 -30.99 36.55
CA GLY A 686 -47.80 -30.10 37.68
C GLY A 686 -48.57 -30.47 38.98
N PRO A 687 -48.68 -29.64 40.05
CA PRO A 687 -48.66 -28.16 40.08
C PRO A 687 -47.99 -27.46 41.32
N THR A 688 -47.59 -26.18 41.15
CA THR A 688 -47.72 -24.99 42.05
C THR A 688 -47.35 -25.06 43.58
N PRO A 689 -47.59 -24.02 44.43
CA PRO A 689 -46.55 -23.15 45.04
C PRO A 689 -46.63 -23.04 46.59
N VAL A 690 -45.71 -22.32 47.27
CA VAL A 690 -45.78 -21.67 48.62
C VAL A 690 -44.33 -21.48 49.15
N ASP A 691 -43.91 -20.54 50.01
CA ASP A 691 -44.55 -19.44 50.74
C ASP A 691 -43.47 -18.42 51.22
N GLU A 692 -43.96 -17.25 51.62
CA GLU A 692 -43.31 -16.19 52.39
C GLU A 692 -42.69 -16.64 53.73
N LEU A 693 -41.72 -15.86 54.23
CA LEU A 693 -41.59 -15.57 55.67
C LEU A 693 -40.83 -14.26 55.91
N ALA A 694 -41.48 -13.37 56.63
CA ALA A 694 -40.96 -12.13 57.21
C ALA A 694 -40.10 -12.40 58.47
N VAL A 695 -39.40 -11.36 58.99
CA VAL A 695 -39.47 -10.87 60.39
C VAL A 695 -38.38 -9.80 60.68
N ALA A 696 -38.88 -8.60 61.03
CA ALA A 696 -38.51 -7.63 62.09
C ALA A 696 -37.07 -7.20 62.46
N SER A 697 -36.86 -5.87 62.38
CA SER A 697 -36.57 -4.88 63.46
C SER A 697 -35.84 -5.28 64.76
N LEU A 698 -34.76 -4.55 65.12
CA LEU A 698 -34.52 -3.89 66.43
C LEU A 698 -33.27 -2.95 66.35
N VAL A 699 -33.38 -1.63 66.59
CA VAL A 699 -32.98 -0.83 67.80
C VAL A 699 -31.58 -1.22 68.35
N ASP A 700 -30.57 -0.37 68.62
CA ASP A 700 -30.58 0.87 69.42
C ASP A 700 -29.25 1.68 69.38
N THR A 701 -29.43 2.99 69.63
CA THR A 701 -28.57 4.07 70.22
C THR A 701 -27.07 3.91 70.55
N VAL A 702 -26.29 4.98 70.29
CA VAL A 702 -25.44 5.84 71.20
C VAL A 702 -24.95 7.00 70.30
N GLY A 703 -25.07 8.32 70.51
CA GLY A 703 -24.89 9.21 71.67
C GLY A 703 -24.16 10.47 71.17
N LEU A 704 -24.75 11.67 71.42
CA LEU A 704 -24.21 13.05 71.21
C LEU A 704 -22.92 13.32 72.02
N PRO A 705 -22.18 14.47 71.95
CA PRO A 705 -22.55 15.88 71.57
C PRO A 705 -21.56 16.61 70.62
N SER A 706 -21.95 17.57 69.77
CA SER A 706 -22.29 19.00 69.94
C SER A 706 -21.12 19.97 70.26
N THR A 707 -20.92 20.96 69.37
CA THR A 707 -20.59 22.41 69.58
C THR A 707 -20.49 23.06 68.17
N SER A 708 -21.46 23.83 67.67
CA SER A 708 -21.78 25.26 67.92
C SER A 708 -20.56 26.18 67.73
N ARG A 709 -20.48 27.00 66.67
CA ARG A 709 -20.89 28.42 66.50
C ARG A 709 -20.03 28.92 65.30
N SER A 710 -20.33 29.88 64.44
CA SER A 710 -21.25 31.01 64.39
C SER A 710 -21.09 31.69 63.01
N SER A 711 -22.19 32.05 62.33
CA SER A 711 -22.26 33.20 61.40
C SER A 711 -22.39 34.51 62.22
N PRO A 712 -22.58 35.76 61.70
CA PRO A 712 -22.81 36.22 60.31
C PRO A 712 -22.13 37.59 59.98
N GLU A 713 -22.67 38.27 58.94
CA GLU A 713 -22.50 39.68 58.50
C GLU A 713 -21.42 39.92 57.43
N GLY A 714 -21.65 40.65 56.33
CA GLY A 714 -22.82 41.39 55.84
C GLY A 714 -22.44 42.19 54.56
N ALA A 715 -23.43 42.45 53.70
CA ALA A 715 -23.65 43.58 52.77
C ALA A 715 -22.46 44.12 51.90
N SER A 716 -22.59 44.63 50.68
CA SER A 716 -23.73 45.17 49.93
C SER A 716 -23.37 45.34 48.45
N CYS A 717 -24.41 45.25 47.63
CA CYS A 717 -24.68 45.87 46.32
C CYS A 717 -23.70 46.87 45.71
N LEU A 718 -23.55 46.83 44.37
CA LEU A 718 -23.97 47.93 43.47
C LEU A 718 -24.28 47.41 42.05
N ARG A 719 -25.49 47.71 41.57
CA ARG A 719 -25.96 47.62 40.17
C ARG A 719 -25.58 48.91 39.44
N PHE A 720 -25.39 48.88 38.12
CA PHE A 720 -26.02 49.80 37.15
C PHE A 720 -25.92 49.21 35.71
N SER A 721 -27.04 49.26 34.98
CA SER A 721 -27.24 49.07 33.52
C SER A 721 -27.76 50.42 32.97
N PRO A 722 -28.17 50.56 31.69
CA PRO A 722 -27.61 50.19 30.38
C PRO A 722 -27.51 51.43 29.44
N GLU A 723 -26.99 51.31 28.20
CA GLU A 723 -27.51 52.06 27.02
C GLU A 723 -26.79 51.71 25.70
N ALA A 724 -27.55 51.75 24.60
CA ALA A 724 -27.11 51.78 23.19
C ALA A 724 -27.81 52.98 22.51
N PRO A 725 -27.29 53.58 21.41
CA PRO A 725 -27.64 53.12 20.06
C PRO A 725 -26.57 53.32 18.94
N ARG A 726 -26.83 52.70 17.77
CA ARG A 726 -26.15 52.79 16.43
C ARG A 726 -26.43 54.16 15.73
N PRO A 727 -25.81 54.60 14.57
CA PRO A 727 -25.57 53.82 13.32
C PRO A 727 -24.48 54.24 12.26
N ARG A 728 -24.29 53.31 11.29
CA ARG A 728 -23.93 53.42 9.83
C ARG A 728 -22.63 54.13 9.36
N THR A 729 -21.76 53.42 8.61
CA THR A 729 -21.58 53.43 7.12
C THR A 729 -20.35 52.60 6.67
N GLN A 730 -20.50 51.76 5.63
CA GLN A 730 -19.42 51.19 4.77
C GLN A 730 -19.04 52.20 3.64
N PRO A 731 -18.07 52.01 2.69
CA PRO A 731 -17.28 50.80 2.31
C PRO A 731 -15.79 50.99 1.88
N ASN A 732 -15.00 49.87 1.91
CA ASN A 732 -13.86 49.48 1.03
C ASN A 732 -12.58 50.40 0.91
N PRO A 733 -11.46 49.97 0.26
CA PRO A 733 -10.89 48.64 -0.04
C PRO A 733 -9.33 48.53 0.13
N VAL A 734 -8.80 47.30 -0.06
CA VAL A 734 -7.49 46.94 -0.69
C VAL A 734 -6.14 47.18 0.05
N VAL A 735 -5.35 46.11 0.00
CA VAL A 735 -3.95 45.86 0.42
C VAL A 735 -2.93 46.64 -0.45
N PRO A 736 -1.74 47.00 0.06
CA PRO A 736 -0.51 46.40 -0.49
C PRO A 736 0.61 46.11 0.53
N ARG A 737 1.20 44.92 0.36
CA ARG A 737 2.62 44.52 0.47
C ARG A 737 3.60 45.41 1.28
N MET A 738 4.26 44.81 2.27
CA MET A 738 5.69 45.04 2.53
C MET A 738 6.40 43.70 2.79
N LEU A 739 7.06 43.21 1.74
CA LEU A 739 8.22 42.32 1.82
C LEU A 739 9.46 43.22 1.80
N SER A 740 10.19 43.27 2.92
CA SER A 740 11.65 43.50 2.99
C SER A 740 12.00 43.77 4.45
N ARG A 741 12.55 42.76 5.13
CA ARG A 741 13.41 42.82 6.32
C ARG A 741 13.46 41.44 6.96
N LEU A 742 14.26 40.56 6.37
CA LEU A 742 14.72 39.32 7.01
C LEU A 742 16.05 38.84 6.39
N ASP A 743 16.90 39.79 5.97
CA ASP A 743 18.29 39.53 5.54
C ASP A 743 19.35 40.11 6.52
N ASP A 744 18.94 40.69 7.65
CA ASP A 744 19.87 41.34 8.62
C ASP A 744 20.09 40.57 9.94
N LEU A 745 19.68 39.30 10.03
CA LEU A 745 19.92 38.49 11.24
C LEU A 745 20.29 37.05 10.87
N LEU A 746 21.52 36.83 10.40
CA LEU A 746 22.39 35.68 10.75
C LEU A 746 23.70 35.74 9.92
N GLY A 747 24.65 36.55 10.38
CA GLY A 747 26.02 36.57 9.89
C GLY A 747 26.99 35.83 10.83
N ALA A 748 27.87 35.05 10.21
CA ALA A 748 29.21 34.63 10.65
C ALA A 748 29.38 33.54 11.72
N VAL A 749 29.60 32.30 11.27
CA VAL A 749 30.63 31.40 11.85
C VAL A 749 31.41 30.75 10.69
N ALA A 750 32.68 31.11 10.57
CA ALA A 750 33.61 30.56 9.58
C ALA A 750 34.09 29.15 9.97
N LYS A 751 34.24 28.26 8.98
CA LYS A 751 34.88 26.94 9.11
C LYS A 751 36.37 27.07 8.70
N PRO A 752 37.33 26.45 9.41
CA PRO A 752 38.74 26.53 9.05
C PRO A 752 39.09 25.63 7.85
N SER A 753 40.14 26.01 7.13
CA SER A 753 40.66 25.32 5.94
C SER A 753 41.54 24.11 6.26
N LEU A 754 41.56 23.16 5.34
CA LEU A 754 42.20 21.85 5.42
C LEU A 754 43.73 21.87 5.65
N ASP A 755 44.40 23.00 5.42
CA ASP A 755 45.86 23.14 5.62
C ASP A 755 46.30 23.44 7.06
N GLU A 756 45.35 23.73 7.97
CA GLU A 756 45.66 24.00 9.39
C GLU A 756 45.67 22.74 10.28
N LEU A 757 45.35 21.57 9.71
CA LEU A 757 45.29 20.28 10.42
C LEU A 757 46.57 19.42 10.29
N LEU A 758 47.59 19.87 9.55
CA LEU A 758 48.74 19.03 9.18
C LEU A 758 50.11 19.46 9.74
N SER A 759 50.18 20.24 10.82
CA SER A 759 51.48 20.70 11.36
C SER A 759 51.58 20.76 12.90
N ASN A 760 51.82 19.63 13.59
CA ASN A 760 52.91 19.43 14.58
C ASN A 760 52.82 18.07 15.33
N PRO A 761 53.95 17.43 15.69
CA PRO A 761 54.02 16.09 16.31
C PRO A 761 54.30 16.13 17.83
N ARG A 762 53.86 15.11 18.58
CA ARG A 762 54.40 14.62 19.89
C ARG A 762 53.63 13.35 20.33
N VAL A 763 54.17 12.13 20.09
CA VAL A 763 54.74 11.15 21.07
C VAL A 763 53.86 10.89 22.31
N GLY A 764 53.38 9.71 22.72
CA GLY A 764 53.42 8.26 22.38
C GLY A 764 52.41 7.52 23.33
N PRO A 765 52.42 6.20 23.66
CA PRO A 765 53.17 5.02 23.15
C PRO A 765 52.22 3.89 22.61
N PRO A 766 52.71 2.72 22.14
CA PRO A 766 51.92 1.79 21.33
C PRO A 766 51.25 0.66 22.12
N LEU A 767 50.00 0.34 21.80
CA LEU A 767 49.32 -0.88 22.27
C LEU A 767 49.46 -2.01 21.26
N LYS A 768 49.85 -3.17 21.79
CA LYS A 768 50.27 -4.41 21.14
C LYS A 768 49.13 -5.10 20.37
N ALA A 769 49.50 -5.74 19.26
CA ALA A 769 48.66 -6.67 18.50
C ALA A 769 48.29 -7.93 19.32
N PRO A 770 47.09 -8.51 19.17
CA PRO A 770 46.80 -9.83 19.70
C PRO A 770 47.02 -10.94 18.65
N ARG A 771 47.69 -12.00 19.12
CA ARG A 771 47.90 -13.29 18.46
C ARG A 771 46.59 -14.10 18.36
N LYS A 772 46.57 -15.03 17.40
CA LYS A 772 45.49 -15.99 17.11
C LYS A 772 45.43 -17.19 18.10
N VAL A 773 44.20 -17.76 18.20
CA VAL A 773 43.78 -19.16 18.51
C VAL A 773 43.65 -19.57 20.01
N PRO A 774 42.73 -20.48 20.46
CA PRO A 774 41.53 -21.10 19.87
C PRO A 774 40.20 -20.95 20.67
N VAL A 775 39.13 -21.37 20.01
CA VAL A 775 37.75 -21.62 20.47
C VAL A 775 37.66 -22.56 21.70
N ARG A 776 36.80 -22.22 22.66
CA ARG A 776 36.11 -23.18 23.54
C ARG A 776 34.63 -22.83 23.65
N ILE A 777 33.81 -23.84 23.42
CA ILE A 777 32.35 -23.87 23.48
C ILE A 777 31.90 -23.76 24.94
N GLY A 778 30.91 -22.91 25.22
CA GLY A 778 30.26 -22.83 26.54
C GLY A 778 28.99 -22.00 26.48
N SER A 779 27.85 -22.69 26.56
CA SER A 779 26.50 -22.14 26.65
C SER A 779 26.29 -21.33 27.94
N SER A 780 25.73 -20.12 27.85
CA SER A 780 24.68 -19.69 28.78
C SER A 780 24.00 -18.41 28.29
N TYR A 781 22.68 -18.41 28.43
CA TYR A 781 21.77 -17.31 28.18
C TYR A 781 22.09 -16.11 29.08
N SER A 782 22.13 -14.91 28.50
CA SER A 782 21.92 -13.67 29.24
C SER A 782 21.20 -12.65 28.36
N LYS A 783 20.05 -12.20 28.85
CA LYS A 783 19.23 -11.13 28.29
C LYS A 783 19.97 -9.81 28.47
N SER A 784 20.12 -9.01 27.42
CA SER A 784 20.25 -7.57 27.58
C SER A 784 19.57 -6.86 26.41
N VAL A 785 18.52 -6.13 26.80
CA VAL A 785 17.78 -5.12 26.04
C VAL A 785 18.61 -3.83 26.10
N ALA A 786 18.94 -3.25 24.94
CA ALA A 786 19.31 -1.83 24.80
C ALA A 786 19.16 -1.46 23.31
N TYR A 787 18.13 -0.67 22.97
CA TYR A 787 18.21 0.79 22.80
C TYR A 787 18.94 1.19 21.51
N TYR A 788 18.17 1.58 20.49
CA TYR A 788 18.60 2.58 19.51
C TYR A 788 17.41 3.50 19.21
N ALA A 789 17.62 4.77 19.57
CA ALA A 789 16.91 5.93 19.05
C ALA A 789 17.44 6.28 17.65
#